data_AF-A0A517Z2F3-F1
#
_entry.id   AF-A0A517Z2F3-F1
#
_cell.length_a   1.000
_cell.length_b   1.000
_cell.length_c   1.000
_cell.angle_alpha   90.00
_cell.angle_beta   90.00
_cell.angle_gamma   90.00
#
_symmetry.space_group_name_H-M   'P 1'
#
loop_
_entity.id
_entity.type
_entity.pdbx_description
1 polymer ?
#
loop_
_entity_poly.entity_id
_entity_poly.type
_entity_poly.pdbx_seq_one_letter_code
_entity_poly.pdbx_strand_id
1 'polypeptide(L)'
;MQPHVSICRPVSGRLPALGLLAAVGLWSLLVGPAVPVVASDGEPVSAPAGDGTNSARRPVTGATSEAESATGTRPVDRVPRPARTNGAADDGVDVPPFYLSRVSLDGAVVENHVECRVIVEVQVIDGGVWHDVNLRMNQLHILSASYQGPGEHAPSRNEPRNDGLSWRFRGQGGHRLELTAWVPLKKSPAGEQLQLTLPPLPQLFEADCRIDVPGSRLIVKSLKNTTIRQHPLAEERTRIEARVADSRLDLTWQPQGETEPKLATAQSDLFVMRTNGTVRLLADLTVQPEGGQVSDLRVRMPEGFELKSVDGALYADHRLDPDAKGWVEVELTQATAETIQLSWTLEKEIGPARESMALSGFEVAGAQRQAGGIRILDSGSHRIVWREADSEFVARMNVVDGRLPGSPRGLSRPELMTPAGRSSRSVVNAFEILKQPFRLVLDWEPIQPSFTTASSYYLFLYSDRAELEIQVQIQVDAGVVDQFELLGTEGAAGDWLVEDVRGSIPCRLSTDTSTGNAPGGITIDVLEPTSRAFDVRLRMTQLLTDPSSEFLTELPLVQADHVAPSRLYVTADDNVEPHLAPAEGTVAEPPQPARRLPEGAPESFRDRSVKLVDAITAGFAFTTQLTHHPLTVSSTAVVEIRDAVPQPLGDALQIVQSTIFNVSYGRLTTLRFPMPADLRELIPVGAEQFGIEFQLEGAPLTTEFEDGQFTVTLPSGRSGRFAVDLLYDLPLGSNISHEARALNVPVIKTREASYESVRCEFGGRGTLEVRIDSPEWEPVRTARKTLWHTAEPGDSIPIVVSRAIDRIPQRFATEVVFVQADCDDDGDVRLIADYLVSDTPEQLLVNLPAAAAAVVFRWNDIVVEPEQWTTDAGTSQVLLELESRAGDSNRLEVEYTLAQASRPLLAGRYDLRLPDFGQNAQVGRTIWEVSLPMQHLLFLPPDGLTPQFTWQWEGMLFRRYPTETYHNFRQRLIAARGIPDARLAERGSTYAFSTYGDALELRLSSMNRSLTVLLGAGITMLLGFVFLRFERTRNIVTVLALALVFSLANLWFPEPMTVLMQPAALGLVLALAAAAIDNRLRMTRERVLDASSYPYERPSGNSSVIVSEQPGSTAVRSTVLRPRATSDSGLS
;
A
#
# COMPACT_ATOMS: atom_id res chain seq x y z
N MET A 1 -18.93 -44.80 31.08
CA MET A 1 -20.30 -44.62 30.55
C MET A 1 -20.28 -44.89 29.04
N GLN A 2 -21.30 -45.55 28.51
CA GLN A 2 -21.67 -45.61 27.08
C GLN A 2 -23.18 -45.28 26.99
N PRO A 3 -23.68 -44.79 25.84
CA PRO A 3 -24.37 -45.67 24.85
C PRO A 3 -24.14 -45.18 23.39
N HIS A 4 -24.67 -45.78 22.30
CA HIS A 4 -24.91 -47.17 21.86
C HIS A 4 -24.90 -47.11 20.31
N VAL A 5 -24.16 -47.95 19.57
CA VAL A 5 -24.57 -49.25 19.01
C VAL A 5 -25.90 -49.25 18.22
N SER A 6 -25.83 -49.56 16.92
CA SER A 6 -26.74 -50.50 16.23
C SER A 6 -26.20 -50.93 14.86
N ILE A 7 -26.32 -52.23 14.54
CA ILE A 7 -25.98 -52.86 13.25
C ILE A 7 -27.10 -53.87 12.93
N CYS A 8 -27.52 -53.98 11.67
CA CYS A 8 -28.27 -55.16 11.19
C CYS A 8 -27.96 -55.50 9.72
N ARG A 9 -28.11 -56.79 9.38
CA ARG A 9 -27.92 -57.44 8.06
C ARG A 9 -29.24 -58.18 7.67
N PRO A 10 -29.26 -59.13 6.71
CA PRO A 10 -29.18 -59.03 5.25
C PRO A 10 -30.44 -59.66 4.58
N VAL A 11 -30.43 -59.98 3.27
CA VAL A 11 -30.89 -61.27 2.64
C VAL A 11 -30.80 -61.27 1.09
N SER A 12 -30.75 -62.46 0.48
CA SER A 12 -30.62 -62.81 -0.98
C SER A 12 -31.54 -62.07 -1.96
N GLY A 13 -31.22 -61.79 -3.24
CA GLY A 13 -30.33 -62.45 -4.21
C GLY A 13 -31.12 -63.20 -5.31
N ARG A 14 -30.92 -62.88 -6.61
CA ARG A 14 -31.13 -63.78 -7.79
C ARG A 14 -30.60 -63.20 -9.13
N LEU A 15 -30.29 -64.11 -10.06
CA LEU A 15 -29.84 -63.91 -11.45
C LEU A 15 -31.05 -63.82 -12.43
N PRO A 16 -30.94 -63.25 -13.67
CA PRO A 16 -30.40 -64.03 -14.81
C PRO A 16 -29.70 -63.27 -15.98
N ALA A 17 -28.86 -64.05 -16.68
CA ALA A 17 -28.60 -64.13 -18.13
C ALA A 17 -28.50 -62.88 -19.04
N LEU A 18 -27.42 -62.85 -19.84
CA LEU A 18 -27.25 -62.04 -21.05
C LEU A 18 -26.70 -62.94 -22.17
N GLY A 19 -27.27 -62.88 -23.38
CA GLY A 19 -26.99 -63.80 -24.49
C GLY A 19 -26.22 -63.18 -25.66
N LEU A 20 -25.38 -63.99 -26.32
CA LEU A 20 -24.62 -63.64 -27.53
C LEU A 20 -25.42 -63.94 -28.81
N LEU A 21 -25.26 -63.11 -29.86
CA LEU A 21 -24.84 -63.53 -31.22
C LEU A 21 -24.89 -62.38 -32.28
N ALA A 22 -23.78 -62.25 -33.04
CA ALA A 22 -23.67 -61.96 -34.50
C ALA A 22 -24.43 -60.79 -35.19
N ALA A 23 -24.08 -60.29 -36.39
CA ALA A 23 -22.83 -60.14 -37.17
C ALA A 23 -23.16 -59.39 -38.50
N VAL A 24 -22.15 -59.03 -39.33
CA VAL A 24 -22.24 -58.45 -40.71
C VAL A 24 -22.71 -56.97 -40.76
N GLY A 25 -22.24 -56.08 -41.66
CA GLY A 25 -21.13 -56.12 -42.64
C GLY A 25 -21.44 -55.42 -43.99
N LEU A 26 -20.46 -54.68 -44.57
CA LEU A 26 -20.46 -53.99 -45.89
C LEU A 26 -21.38 -52.73 -46.05
N TRP A 27 -21.13 -51.73 -46.91
CA TRP A 27 -19.88 -51.12 -47.47
C TRP A 27 -20.17 -49.76 -48.19
N SER A 28 -19.12 -48.98 -48.50
CA SER A 28 -18.99 -47.95 -49.57
C SER A 28 -19.88 -46.66 -49.64
N LEU A 29 -19.26 -45.50 -49.34
CA LEU A 29 -18.97 -44.33 -50.22
C LEU A 29 -20.07 -43.61 -51.07
N LEU A 30 -20.32 -42.29 -50.83
CA LEU A 30 -19.95 -41.13 -51.71
C LEU A 30 -20.61 -39.75 -51.36
N VAL A 31 -19.82 -38.66 -51.43
CA VAL A 31 -20.15 -37.19 -51.60
C VAL A 31 -20.99 -36.46 -50.51
N GLY A 32 -20.67 -35.18 -50.25
CA GLY A 32 -21.41 -34.23 -49.38
C GLY A 32 -22.34 -33.27 -50.16
N PRO A 33 -22.56 -31.98 -49.78
CA PRO A 33 -21.93 -31.18 -48.71
C PRO A 33 -22.90 -30.28 -47.88
N ALA A 34 -22.32 -29.39 -47.06
CA ALA A 34 -22.86 -28.11 -46.56
C ALA A 34 -23.92 -28.10 -45.42
N VAL A 35 -24.06 -26.92 -44.80
CA VAL A 35 -24.77 -26.62 -43.54
C VAL A 35 -25.81 -25.51 -43.75
N PRO A 36 -26.96 -25.54 -43.05
CA PRO A 36 -27.72 -24.33 -42.71
C PRO A 36 -27.92 -24.11 -41.19
N VAL A 37 -28.38 -22.91 -40.84
CA VAL A 37 -28.62 -22.37 -39.47
C VAL A 37 -30.10 -21.95 -39.34
N VAL A 38 -30.56 -21.66 -38.09
CA VAL A 38 -31.84 -21.03 -37.60
C VAL A 38 -32.49 -21.95 -36.56
N ALA A 39 -32.87 -21.61 -35.31
CA ALA A 39 -33.11 -20.37 -34.52
C ALA A 39 -34.61 -20.06 -34.23
N SER A 40 -34.90 -19.75 -32.95
CA SER A 40 -36.18 -19.26 -32.37
C SER A 40 -35.88 -18.86 -30.90
N ASP A 41 -36.11 -17.64 -30.41
CA ASP A 41 -37.39 -16.99 -30.03
C ASP A 41 -38.04 -17.60 -28.77
N GLY A 42 -38.50 -16.83 -27.76
CA GLY A 42 -38.59 -15.36 -27.66
C GLY A 42 -38.88 -14.80 -26.24
N GLU A 43 -39.18 -13.50 -26.19
CA GLU A 43 -39.24 -12.57 -25.01
C GLU A 43 -40.64 -12.57 -24.30
N PRO A 44 -40.95 -11.78 -23.22
CA PRO A 44 -40.99 -10.28 -23.25
C PRO A 44 -40.79 -9.44 -21.93
N VAL A 45 -40.28 -8.20 -22.08
CA VAL A 45 -40.72 -6.91 -21.45
C VAL A 45 -40.53 -6.68 -19.92
N SER A 46 -40.09 -5.54 -19.35
CA SER A 46 -39.40 -4.24 -19.68
C SER A 46 -39.18 -3.49 -18.30
N ALA A 47 -38.77 -2.21 -18.03
CA ALA A 47 -38.24 -0.95 -18.61
C ALA A 47 -37.91 0.03 -17.41
N PRO A 48 -37.44 1.30 -17.55
CA PRO A 48 -36.48 1.92 -18.49
C PRO A 48 -35.43 2.90 -17.87
N ALA A 49 -34.32 3.17 -18.60
CA ALA A 49 -33.47 4.39 -18.68
C ALA A 49 -32.80 5.04 -17.41
N GLY A 50 -31.58 5.63 -17.49
CA GLY A 50 -30.66 5.78 -18.64
C GLY A 50 -29.37 6.60 -18.34
N ASP A 51 -28.56 6.83 -19.39
CA ASP A 51 -27.35 7.69 -19.55
C ASP A 51 -26.03 7.43 -18.74
N GLY A 52 -24.88 7.75 -19.39
CA GLY A 52 -23.57 7.99 -18.72
C GLY A 52 -22.36 7.15 -19.20
N THR A 53 -21.54 7.67 -20.12
CA THR A 53 -20.37 6.97 -20.72
C THR A 53 -19.10 6.84 -19.86
N ASN A 54 -18.36 5.73 -20.04
CA ASN A 54 -16.91 5.61 -20.39
C ASN A 54 -16.05 6.91 -20.51
N SER A 55 -14.70 6.96 -20.40
CA SER A 55 -13.58 6.05 -19.99
C SER A 55 -12.24 6.82 -20.24
N ALA A 56 -10.97 6.42 -19.93
CA ALA A 56 -10.30 5.64 -18.87
C ALA A 56 -8.74 5.79 -19.02
N ARG A 57 -7.93 5.09 -18.19
CA ARG A 57 -6.44 4.88 -18.23
C ARG A 57 -5.46 5.98 -17.70
N ARG A 58 -4.87 5.71 -16.52
CA ARG A 58 -3.41 5.42 -16.19
C ARG A 58 -2.30 5.65 -17.26
N PRO A 59 -0.98 5.70 -16.93
CA PRO A 59 -0.27 5.93 -15.62
C PRO A 59 1.12 6.69 -15.66
N VAL A 60 1.87 6.73 -14.51
CA VAL A 60 3.36 6.96 -14.28
C VAL A 60 3.99 8.36 -14.63
N THR A 61 5.15 8.88 -14.13
CA THR A 61 6.27 8.48 -13.20
C THR A 61 6.98 9.71 -12.56
N GLY A 62 7.74 9.54 -11.45
CA GLY A 62 8.82 10.45 -10.95
C GLY A 62 8.38 11.57 -9.96
N ALA A 63 9.04 11.94 -8.84
CA ALA A 63 10.44 11.86 -8.33
C ALA A 63 11.43 12.87 -9.00
N THR A 64 12.31 13.61 -8.30
CA THR A 64 12.79 13.59 -6.88
C THR A 64 13.38 14.97 -6.46
N SER A 65 13.75 15.15 -5.17
CA SER A 65 14.80 16.07 -4.63
C SER A 65 14.48 17.59 -4.53
N GLU A 66 15.17 18.46 -3.75
CA GLU A 66 15.70 18.44 -2.34
C GLU A 66 16.37 19.82 -2.04
N ALA A 67 16.88 20.00 -0.82
CA ALA A 67 17.85 21.02 -0.35
C ALA A 67 17.40 22.49 -0.14
N GLU A 68 17.91 23.07 0.95
CA GLU A 68 17.68 24.44 1.41
C GLU A 68 18.79 25.41 0.96
N SER A 69 18.48 26.71 0.89
CA SER A 69 19.23 27.78 1.59
C SER A 69 18.56 29.13 1.45
N ALA A 70 18.65 29.97 2.49
CA ALA A 70 17.99 31.28 2.55
C ALA A 70 18.91 32.45 2.14
N THR A 71 18.33 33.58 1.73
CA THR A 71 18.71 34.97 2.11
C THR A 71 17.78 36.01 1.45
N GLY A 72 17.37 37.04 2.21
CA GLY A 72 17.16 38.39 1.66
C GLY A 72 15.74 38.82 1.23
N THR A 73 15.16 39.73 2.02
CA THR A 73 14.29 40.86 1.61
C THR A 73 13.24 40.66 0.50
N ARG A 74 11.95 40.64 0.88
CA ARG A 74 10.80 40.97 -0.01
C ARG A 74 10.27 42.38 0.28
N PRO A 75 10.13 43.25 -0.73
CA PRO A 75 9.18 44.37 -0.66
C PRO A 75 7.74 43.87 -0.90
N VAL A 76 6.76 44.57 -0.35
CA VAL A 76 5.33 44.29 -0.52
C VAL A 76 4.75 45.21 -1.58
N ASP A 77 4.12 44.67 -2.64
CA ASP A 77 3.02 45.37 -3.30
C ASP A 77 2.18 44.45 -4.23
N ARG A 78 0.84 44.52 -4.10
CA ARG A 78 -0.21 44.32 -5.15
C ARG A 78 -1.60 44.06 -4.56
N VAL A 79 -2.50 45.03 -4.75
CA VAL A 79 -3.95 44.88 -4.57
C VAL A 79 -4.60 44.35 -5.88
N PRO A 80 -5.59 43.43 -5.82
CA PRO A 80 -6.26 42.89 -7.01
C PRO A 80 -7.44 43.74 -7.55
N ARG A 81 -7.85 43.48 -8.80
CA ARG A 81 -8.99 44.10 -9.51
C ARG A 81 -10.36 43.68 -8.97
N PRO A 82 -11.39 44.51 -9.15
CA PRO A 82 -12.39 44.32 -10.23
C PRO A 82 -12.75 45.64 -10.96
N ALA A 83 -13.54 45.73 -12.04
CA ALA A 83 -13.87 44.82 -13.17
C ALA A 83 -14.39 45.69 -14.35
N ARG A 84 -14.58 45.13 -15.56
CA ARG A 84 -15.04 45.87 -16.76
C ARG A 84 -16.58 45.93 -16.87
N THR A 85 -17.07 47.03 -17.43
CA THR A 85 -18.29 47.09 -18.28
C THR A 85 -17.94 47.76 -19.61
N ASN A 86 -18.77 47.54 -20.64
CA ASN A 86 -18.44 47.86 -22.04
C ASN A 86 -19.17 49.12 -22.55
N GLY A 87 -18.53 49.82 -23.50
CA GLY A 87 -19.13 50.87 -24.32
C GLY A 87 -18.08 51.45 -25.27
N ALA A 88 -18.39 51.54 -26.56
CA ALA A 88 -17.47 52.08 -27.56
C ALA A 88 -18.17 53.17 -28.38
N ALA A 89 -17.46 54.27 -28.61
CA ALA A 89 -17.78 55.32 -29.57
C ALA A 89 -16.44 55.89 -30.08
N ASP A 90 -16.42 56.28 -31.34
CA ASP A 90 -15.29 56.90 -32.04
C ASP A 90 -15.81 58.21 -32.63
N ASP A 91 -15.16 59.33 -32.31
CA ASP A 91 -15.49 60.65 -32.83
C ASP A 91 -14.25 61.56 -32.74
N GLY A 92 -14.02 62.34 -33.79
CA GLY A 92 -12.85 63.22 -33.90
C GLY A 92 -12.95 64.46 -33.01
N VAL A 93 -11.84 64.86 -32.38
CA VAL A 93 -11.80 66.06 -31.54
C VAL A 93 -11.81 67.32 -32.41
N ASP A 94 -12.99 67.93 -32.53
CA ASP A 94 -13.16 69.25 -33.13
C ASP A 94 -12.53 70.32 -32.21
N VAL A 95 -11.54 71.07 -32.71
CA VAL A 95 -10.74 71.99 -31.90
C VAL A 95 -11.40 73.37 -31.90
N PRO A 96 -11.86 73.89 -30.74
CA PRO A 96 -12.58 75.16 -30.71
C PRO A 96 -11.68 76.32 -31.15
N PRO A 97 -12.20 77.31 -31.90
CA PRO A 97 -11.38 78.38 -32.50
C PRO A 97 -10.75 79.33 -31.49
N PHE A 98 -11.23 79.32 -30.25
CA PHE A 98 -10.64 79.93 -29.06
C PHE A 98 -11.04 79.16 -27.81
N TYR A 99 -10.31 79.34 -26.71
CA TYR A 99 -10.72 78.85 -25.38
C TYR A 99 -10.25 79.79 -24.27
N LEU A 100 -10.89 79.71 -23.10
CA LEU A 100 -10.47 80.41 -21.89
C LEU A 100 -9.38 79.60 -21.19
N SER A 101 -8.18 80.18 -21.04
CA SER A 101 -7.05 79.56 -20.33
C SER A 101 -6.96 79.99 -18.87
N ARG A 102 -7.51 81.16 -18.51
CA ARG A 102 -7.63 81.60 -17.12
C ARG A 102 -8.82 82.52 -16.89
N VAL A 103 -9.46 82.37 -15.75
CA VAL A 103 -10.26 83.42 -15.11
C VAL A 103 -9.78 83.53 -13.67
N SER A 104 -9.48 84.75 -13.22
CA SER A 104 -9.19 85.01 -11.81
C SER A 104 -9.79 86.33 -11.32
N LEU A 105 -10.41 86.30 -10.16
CA LEU A 105 -10.97 87.47 -9.45
C LEU A 105 -10.16 87.71 -8.19
N ASP A 106 -9.70 88.93 -7.96
CA ASP A 106 -9.00 89.35 -6.73
C ASP A 106 -9.64 90.64 -6.23
N GLY A 107 -10.06 90.71 -4.96
CA GLY A 107 -10.87 91.82 -4.48
C GLY A 107 -11.08 91.86 -2.97
N ALA A 108 -11.79 92.90 -2.51
CA ALA A 108 -12.06 93.16 -1.11
C ALA A 108 -13.51 93.62 -0.91
N VAL A 109 -14.12 93.20 0.20
CA VAL A 109 -15.42 93.76 0.62
C VAL A 109 -15.22 95.22 1.04
N VAL A 110 -16.08 96.08 0.50
CA VAL A 110 -16.20 97.51 0.81
C VAL A 110 -17.70 97.80 1.00
N GLU A 111 -18.09 98.18 2.21
CA GLU A 111 -19.48 98.46 2.68
C GLU A 111 -20.54 97.38 2.39
N ASN A 112 -20.97 97.25 1.12
CA ASN A 112 -22.07 96.40 0.67
C ASN A 112 -21.79 95.70 -0.68
N HIS A 113 -20.57 95.79 -1.19
CA HIS A 113 -20.13 95.20 -2.44
C HIS A 113 -18.69 94.68 -2.31
N VAL A 114 -18.24 93.91 -3.29
CA VAL A 114 -16.83 93.56 -3.47
C VAL A 114 -16.27 94.43 -4.58
N GLU A 115 -15.31 95.29 -4.28
CA GLU A 115 -14.45 95.90 -5.30
C GLU A 115 -13.43 94.84 -5.74
N CYS A 116 -13.29 94.62 -7.05
CA CYS A 116 -12.46 93.55 -7.58
C CYS A 116 -11.77 93.88 -8.91
N ARG A 117 -10.63 93.22 -9.10
CA ARG A 117 -9.91 93.09 -10.35
C ARG A 117 -10.22 91.71 -10.93
N VAL A 118 -10.75 91.66 -12.14
CA VAL A 118 -11.05 90.41 -12.84
C VAL A 118 -10.12 90.30 -14.05
N ILE A 119 -9.29 89.26 -14.06
CA ILE A 119 -8.38 88.94 -15.16
C ILE A 119 -8.96 87.75 -15.92
N VAL A 120 -9.06 87.89 -17.23
CA VAL A 120 -9.52 86.86 -18.17
C VAL A 120 -8.44 86.67 -19.22
N GLU A 121 -7.94 85.44 -19.38
CA GLU A 121 -6.95 85.09 -20.38
C GLU A 121 -7.60 84.11 -21.39
N VAL A 122 -7.63 84.52 -22.65
CA VAL A 122 -8.23 83.81 -23.79
C VAL A 122 -7.13 83.41 -24.75
N GLN A 123 -7.07 82.14 -25.14
CA GLN A 123 -6.22 81.68 -26.23
C GLN A 123 -7.04 81.63 -27.52
N VAL A 124 -6.67 82.45 -28.52
CA VAL A 124 -7.29 82.47 -29.84
C VAL A 124 -6.44 81.66 -30.81
N ILE A 125 -7.03 80.62 -31.42
CA ILE A 125 -6.37 79.70 -32.34
C ILE A 125 -6.52 80.16 -33.80
N ASP A 126 -7.72 80.60 -34.21
CA ASP A 126 -7.93 81.28 -35.50
C ASP A 126 -7.83 82.80 -35.33
N GLY A 127 -6.70 83.40 -35.74
CA GLY A 127 -6.51 84.85 -35.67
C GLY A 127 -7.22 85.67 -36.76
N GLY A 128 -7.81 85.05 -37.79
CA GLY A 128 -8.28 85.74 -38.99
C GLY A 128 -9.54 86.59 -38.76
N VAL A 129 -10.46 86.09 -37.94
CA VAL A 129 -11.77 86.69 -37.67
C VAL A 129 -11.89 87.25 -36.24
N TRP A 130 -12.98 87.97 -35.97
CA TRP A 130 -13.34 88.39 -34.62
C TRP A 130 -14.10 87.26 -33.91
N HIS A 131 -13.70 86.94 -32.68
CA HIS A 131 -14.37 85.96 -31.82
C HIS A 131 -15.07 86.64 -30.66
N ASP A 132 -16.39 86.46 -30.53
CA ASP A 132 -17.20 86.94 -29.41
C ASP A 132 -17.10 85.95 -28.23
N VAL A 133 -16.29 86.27 -27.22
CA VAL A 133 -16.15 85.50 -25.99
C VAL A 133 -17.19 85.96 -24.98
N ASN A 134 -18.17 85.12 -24.67
CA ASN A 134 -19.14 85.43 -23.63
C ASN A 134 -18.54 85.18 -22.23
N LEU A 135 -18.38 86.26 -21.46
CA LEU A 135 -17.87 86.23 -20.08
C LEU A 135 -18.94 85.90 -19.05
N ARG A 136 -20.23 86.07 -19.36
CA ARG A 136 -21.40 85.74 -18.52
C ARG A 136 -21.47 86.42 -17.14
N MET A 137 -20.58 87.37 -16.86
CA MET A 137 -20.43 88.06 -15.56
C MET A 137 -21.55 89.07 -15.28
N ASN A 138 -22.78 88.58 -15.20
CA ASN A 138 -24.02 89.38 -15.19
C ASN A 138 -24.20 90.30 -13.96
N GLN A 139 -23.43 90.08 -12.90
CA GLN A 139 -23.46 90.83 -11.65
C GLN A 139 -22.26 91.77 -11.51
N LEU A 140 -21.40 91.86 -12.54
CA LEU A 140 -20.16 92.63 -12.53
C LEU A 140 -20.35 94.02 -13.16
N HIS A 141 -20.14 95.07 -12.38
CA HIS A 141 -20.21 96.45 -12.84
C HIS A 141 -18.80 96.98 -13.15
N ILE A 142 -18.45 97.03 -14.44
CA ILE A 142 -17.12 97.46 -14.91
C ILE A 142 -16.94 98.96 -14.71
N LEU A 143 -15.84 99.34 -14.07
CA LEU A 143 -15.37 100.72 -13.92
C LEU A 143 -14.32 101.07 -14.99
N SER A 144 -13.41 100.14 -15.29
CA SER A 144 -12.42 100.28 -16.37
C SER A 144 -11.98 98.92 -16.92
N ALA A 145 -11.40 98.94 -18.12
CA ALA A 145 -10.87 97.76 -18.79
C ALA A 145 -9.50 98.08 -19.40
N SER A 146 -8.56 97.13 -19.31
CA SER A 146 -7.25 97.18 -19.95
C SER A 146 -6.94 95.84 -20.64
N TYR A 147 -6.12 95.87 -21.69
CA TYR A 147 -5.86 94.72 -22.54
C TYR A 147 -4.37 94.60 -22.89
N GLN A 148 -3.89 93.36 -22.98
CA GLN A 148 -2.57 93.01 -23.49
C GLN A 148 -2.67 91.76 -24.37
N GLY A 149 -2.10 91.78 -25.56
CA GLY A 149 -2.10 90.65 -26.49
C GLY A 149 -1.58 91.02 -27.88
N PRO A 150 -1.45 90.04 -28.80
CA PRO A 150 -0.85 90.22 -30.12
C PRO A 150 -1.82 90.76 -31.18
N GLY A 151 -2.94 91.38 -30.79
CA GLY A 151 -4.00 91.77 -31.72
C GLY A 151 -4.98 92.82 -31.19
N GLU A 152 -6.25 92.70 -31.59
CA GLU A 152 -7.29 93.70 -31.33
C GLU A 152 -8.34 93.17 -30.33
N HIS A 153 -8.93 94.07 -29.54
CA HIS A 153 -10.03 93.78 -28.62
C HIS A 153 -11.14 94.83 -28.73
N ALA A 154 -12.39 94.45 -28.42
CA ALA A 154 -13.52 95.38 -28.27
C ALA A 154 -14.65 94.77 -27.43
N PRO A 155 -15.41 95.53 -26.63
CA PRO A 155 -16.67 95.05 -26.08
C PRO A 155 -17.65 94.69 -27.24
N SER A 156 -18.43 93.62 -27.09
CA SER A 156 -19.36 93.20 -28.14
C SER A 156 -20.50 94.20 -28.30
N ARG A 157 -20.77 94.61 -29.55
CA ARG A 157 -21.92 95.47 -29.88
C ARG A 157 -23.24 94.71 -30.03
N ASN A 158 -23.20 93.37 -30.00
CA ASN A 158 -24.38 92.51 -30.11
C ASN A 158 -24.58 91.74 -28.79
N GLU A 159 -24.86 92.44 -27.69
CA GLU A 159 -25.23 91.78 -26.43
C GLU A 159 -26.53 90.98 -26.62
N PRO A 160 -26.52 89.64 -26.50
CA PRO A 160 -27.75 88.88 -26.48
C PRO A 160 -28.41 89.13 -25.12
N ARG A 161 -29.66 89.60 -25.14
CA ARG A 161 -30.34 90.33 -24.04
C ARG A 161 -30.48 89.61 -22.67
N ASN A 162 -29.98 88.38 -22.54
CA ASN A 162 -29.97 87.56 -21.33
C ASN A 162 -28.64 86.81 -21.06
N ASP A 163 -27.68 86.80 -22.01
CA ASP A 163 -26.53 85.87 -21.96
C ASP A 163 -25.26 86.46 -21.33
N GLY A 164 -25.20 87.78 -21.21
CA GLY A 164 -24.21 88.49 -20.39
C GLY A 164 -23.12 89.26 -21.11
N LEU A 165 -22.22 89.83 -20.29
CA LEU A 165 -21.04 90.57 -20.73
C LEU A 165 -20.26 89.75 -21.76
N SER A 166 -20.13 90.27 -22.99
CA SER A 166 -19.44 89.59 -24.08
C SER A 166 -18.35 90.48 -24.68
N TRP A 167 -17.16 89.91 -24.88
CA TRP A 167 -15.97 90.65 -25.30
C TRP A 167 -15.32 90.01 -26.52
N ARG A 168 -14.92 90.84 -27.48
CA ARG A 168 -14.39 90.41 -28.77
C ARG A 168 -12.87 90.47 -28.78
N PHE A 169 -12.25 89.46 -29.40
CA PHE A 169 -10.80 89.38 -29.62
C PHE A 169 -10.50 88.96 -31.05
N ARG A 170 -9.37 89.43 -31.60
CA ARG A 170 -8.89 89.09 -32.94
C ARG A 170 -7.37 89.10 -33.01
N GLY A 171 -6.79 88.22 -33.83
CA GLY A 171 -5.35 87.93 -33.87
C GLY A 171 -5.01 86.65 -33.11
N GLN A 172 -4.03 85.90 -33.59
CA GLN A 172 -3.70 84.56 -33.07
C GLN A 172 -2.77 84.66 -31.84
N GLY A 173 -3.03 83.87 -30.80
CA GLY A 173 -2.22 83.82 -29.58
C GLY A 173 -3.02 84.09 -28.30
N GLY A 174 -2.31 84.43 -27.23
CA GLY A 174 -2.89 84.71 -25.91
C GLY A 174 -3.33 86.17 -25.76
N HIS A 175 -4.55 86.37 -25.30
CA HIS A 175 -5.20 87.66 -25.07
C HIS A 175 -5.56 87.80 -23.59
N ARG A 176 -5.03 88.83 -22.92
CA ARG A 176 -5.33 89.13 -21.52
C ARG A 176 -6.20 90.38 -21.43
N LEU A 177 -7.38 90.23 -20.84
CA LEU A 177 -8.29 91.31 -20.48
C LEU A 177 -8.30 91.47 -18.96
N GLU A 178 -8.05 92.67 -18.45
CA GLU A 178 -8.04 92.98 -17.03
C GLU A 178 -9.05 94.10 -16.75
N LEU A 179 -10.12 93.75 -16.04
CA LEU A 179 -11.26 94.60 -15.69
C LEU A 179 -11.14 95.05 -14.24
N THR A 180 -11.32 96.34 -13.96
CA THR A 180 -11.58 96.84 -12.61
C THR A 180 -13.07 97.07 -12.47
N ALA A 181 -13.70 96.50 -11.45
CA ALA A 181 -15.14 96.39 -11.36
C ALA A 181 -15.62 96.22 -9.90
N TRP A 182 -16.94 96.18 -9.69
CA TRP A 182 -17.53 95.77 -8.42
C TRP A 182 -18.72 94.80 -8.59
N VAL A 183 -19.02 94.03 -7.54
CA VAL A 183 -20.13 93.07 -7.49
C VAL A 183 -20.94 93.29 -6.20
N PRO A 184 -22.27 93.50 -6.24
CA PRO A 184 -23.09 93.72 -5.04
C PRO A 184 -23.20 92.46 -4.17
N LEU A 185 -23.15 92.63 -2.85
CA LEU A 185 -23.46 91.57 -1.89
C LEU A 185 -24.98 91.46 -1.69
N LYS A 186 -25.46 90.23 -1.58
CA LYS A 186 -26.84 89.92 -1.17
C LYS A 186 -26.88 89.61 0.32
N LYS A 187 -27.88 90.13 1.02
CA LYS A 187 -28.15 89.73 2.41
C LYS A 187 -29.06 88.51 2.41
N SER A 188 -28.60 87.40 2.98
CA SER A 188 -29.34 86.15 3.09
C SER A 188 -29.60 85.81 4.57
N PRO A 189 -30.54 84.89 4.89
CA PRO A 189 -30.70 84.36 6.25
C PRO A 189 -29.50 83.56 6.78
N ALA A 190 -28.52 83.25 5.92
CA ALA A 190 -27.33 82.46 6.25
C ALA A 190 -26.02 83.29 6.23
N GLY A 191 -26.12 84.62 6.15
CA GLY A 191 -24.99 85.53 6.05
C GLY A 191 -25.02 86.45 4.82
N GLU A 192 -23.92 87.16 4.60
CA GLU A 192 -23.68 87.92 3.38
C GLU A 192 -23.28 86.96 2.25
N GLN A 193 -23.80 87.19 1.05
CA GLN A 193 -23.65 86.29 -0.09
C GLN A 193 -23.14 87.05 -1.31
N LEU A 194 -21.95 86.67 -1.79
CA LEU A 194 -21.47 87.03 -3.11
C LEU A 194 -21.97 85.99 -4.12
N GLN A 195 -22.65 86.44 -5.17
CA GLN A 195 -23.06 85.60 -6.30
C GLN A 195 -22.59 86.23 -7.61
N LEU A 196 -21.67 85.56 -8.31
CA LEU A 196 -21.18 85.97 -9.63
C LEU A 196 -21.24 84.78 -10.59
N THR A 197 -21.90 84.97 -11.73
CA THR A 197 -21.86 84.02 -12.85
C THR A 197 -20.50 84.12 -13.54
N LEU A 198 -19.90 82.97 -13.83
CA LEU A 198 -18.59 82.84 -14.47
C LEU A 198 -18.76 82.27 -15.90
N PRO A 199 -17.81 82.51 -16.82
CA PRO A 199 -17.85 81.89 -18.13
C PRO A 199 -17.57 80.38 -18.03
N PRO A 200 -18.03 79.58 -19.01
CA PRO A 200 -17.71 78.17 -19.07
C PRO A 200 -16.21 77.99 -19.33
N LEU A 201 -15.50 77.37 -18.37
CA LEU A 201 -14.12 76.95 -18.51
C LEU A 201 -14.03 75.55 -19.16
N PRO A 202 -12.91 75.22 -19.84
CA PRO A 202 -12.68 73.85 -20.30
C PRO A 202 -12.58 72.88 -19.12
N GLN A 203 -12.88 71.60 -19.35
CA GLN A 203 -12.65 70.55 -18.35
C GLN A 203 -11.16 70.57 -17.93
N LEU A 204 -10.89 70.39 -16.64
CA LEU A 204 -9.59 70.57 -15.95
C LEU A 204 -9.15 72.01 -15.63
N PHE A 205 -9.92 73.05 -15.97
CA PHE A 205 -9.64 74.44 -15.57
C PHE A 205 -10.61 74.92 -14.47
N GLU A 206 -10.08 75.55 -13.42
CA GLU A 206 -10.83 76.18 -12.33
C GLU A 206 -10.61 77.70 -12.35
N ALA A 207 -11.60 78.49 -11.91
CA ALA A 207 -11.43 79.93 -11.68
C ALA A 207 -10.85 80.18 -10.29
N ASP A 208 -9.72 80.91 -10.21
CA ASP A 208 -9.13 81.36 -8.94
C ASP A 208 -9.90 82.61 -8.43
N CYS A 209 -10.50 82.56 -7.25
CA CYS A 209 -11.15 83.71 -6.61
C CYS A 209 -10.51 84.03 -5.26
N ARG A 210 -10.10 85.28 -5.05
CA ARG A 210 -9.57 85.83 -3.80
C ARG A 210 -10.43 86.99 -3.34
N ILE A 211 -10.96 86.91 -2.12
CA ILE A 211 -11.82 87.95 -1.55
C ILE A 211 -11.43 88.19 -0.09
N ASP A 212 -11.03 89.43 0.22
CA ASP A 212 -10.75 89.88 1.58
C ASP A 212 -12.03 90.38 2.25
N VAL A 213 -12.60 89.55 3.13
CA VAL A 213 -13.84 89.82 3.88
C VAL A 213 -13.52 90.32 5.29
N PRO A 214 -14.37 91.17 5.91
CA PRO A 214 -14.24 91.54 7.32
C PRO A 214 -14.66 90.38 8.24
N GLY A 215 -13.99 90.27 9.39
CA GLY A 215 -14.18 89.22 10.39
C GLY A 215 -12.97 88.29 10.49
N SER A 216 -12.52 88.03 11.73
CA SER A 216 -11.38 87.18 12.06
C SER A 216 -11.71 85.68 12.21
N ARG A 217 -13.00 85.33 12.36
CA ARG A 217 -13.51 83.95 12.33
C ARG A 217 -14.85 83.91 11.60
N LEU A 218 -14.93 83.13 10.51
CA LEU A 218 -16.07 83.12 9.60
C LEU A 218 -16.51 81.70 9.23
N ILE A 219 -17.82 81.46 9.27
CA ILE A 219 -18.41 80.27 8.66
C ILE A 219 -18.68 80.60 7.19
N VAL A 220 -17.79 80.15 6.30
CA VAL A 220 -17.91 80.30 4.84
C VAL A 220 -18.54 79.03 4.25
N LYS A 221 -19.51 79.20 3.36
CA LYS A 221 -20.21 78.13 2.63
C LYS A 221 -20.25 78.44 1.14
N SER A 222 -20.18 77.42 0.30
CA SER A 222 -20.32 77.51 -1.15
C SER A 222 -21.30 76.48 -1.70
N LEU A 223 -21.59 76.59 -3.01
CA LEU A 223 -22.15 75.47 -3.78
C LEU A 223 -21.15 74.30 -3.90
N LYS A 224 -21.65 73.15 -4.35
CA LYS A 224 -20.83 72.00 -4.74
C LYS A 224 -19.87 72.41 -5.87
N ASN A 225 -18.74 71.70 -5.99
CA ASN A 225 -17.69 71.94 -7.00
C ASN A 225 -16.97 73.30 -6.84
N THR A 226 -16.91 73.81 -5.59
CA THR A 226 -16.05 74.93 -5.19
C THR A 226 -15.17 74.48 -4.01
N THR A 227 -13.85 74.64 -4.13
CA THR A 227 -12.87 74.32 -3.09
C THR A 227 -12.46 75.59 -2.37
N ILE A 228 -12.78 75.73 -1.08
CA ILE A 228 -12.45 76.92 -0.27
C ILE A 228 -11.21 76.67 0.60
N ARG A 229 -10.37 77.69 0.75
CA ARG A 229 -9.42 77.88 1.85
C ARG A 229 -9.65 79.24 2.51
N GLN A 230 -9.38 79.33 3.80
CA GLN A 230 -9.48 80.56 4.58
C GLN A 230 -8.11 80.86 5.20
N HIS A 231 -7.66 82.10 5.10
CA HIS A 231 -6.42 82.58 5.70
C HIS A 231 -6.71 83.87 6.50
N PRO A 232 -6.57 83.89 7.83
CA PRO A 232 -6.74 85.10 8.60
C PRO A 232 -5.64 86.11 8.23
N LEU A 233 -6.02 87.38 8.12
CA LEU A 233 -5.12 88.51 7.88
C LEU A 233 -4.98 89.33 9.17
N ALA A 234 -4.08 90.33 9.13
CA ALA A 234 -4.10 91.40 10.12
C ALA A 234 -5.40 92.25 9.99
N GLU A 235 -5.65 93.11 10.97
CA GLU A 235 -6.77 94.08 10.95
C GLU A 235 -8.17 93.44 10.91
N GLU A 236 -8.34 92.28 11.56
CA GLU A 236 -9.60 91.52 11.65
C GLU A 236 -10.26 91.18 10.30
N ARG A 237 -9.46 90.98 9.24
CA ARG A 237 -9.95 90.46 7.95
C ARG A 237 -9.60 88.98 7.77
N THR A 238 -10.37 88.29 6.94
CA THR A 238 -10.05 86.94 6.46
C THR A 238 -9.98 86.96 4.94
N ARG A 239 -8.92 86.38 4.38
CA ARG A 239 -8.82 86.09 2.95
C ARG A 239 -9.49 84.76 2.65
N ILE A 240 -10.55 84.79 1.84
CA ILE A 240 -11.15 83.60 1.26
C ILE A 240 -10.45 83.36 -0.08
N GLU A 241 -9.76 82.23 -0.23
CA GLU A 241 -9.36 81.69 -1.52
C GLU A 241 -10.35 80.60 -1.93
N ALA A 242 -11.02 80.76 -3.06
CA ALA A 242 -11.96 79.78 -3.59
C ALA A 242 -11.56 79.40 -5.03
N ARG A 243 -11.50 78.10 -5.33
CA ARG A 243 -11.42 77.61 -6.71
C ARG A 243 -12.75 77.06 -7.14
N VAL A 244 -13.24 77.53 -8.29
CA VAL A 244 -14.57 77.20 -8.81
C VAL A 244 -14.43 76.42 -10.12
N ALA A 245 -14.94 75.19 -10.15
CA ALA A 245 -14.96 74.35 -11.37
C ALA A 245 -16.28 74.48 -12.17
N ASP A 246 -17.26 75.23 -11.64
CA ASP A 246 -18.57 75.50 -12.27
C ASP A 246 -18.70 76.97 -12.70
N SER A 247 -19.63 77.24 -13.60
CA SER A 247 -20.04 78.53 -14.18
C SER A 247 -20.68 79.53 -13.18
N ARG A 248 -20.51 79.33 -11.87
CA ARG A 248 -21.08 80.21 -10.82
C ARG A 248 -20.23 80.18 -9.55
N LEU A 249 -19.62 81.33 -9.24
CA LEU A 249 -19.14 81.63 -7.90
C LEU A 249 -20.35 81.96 -7.02
N ASP A 250 -20.49 81.24 -5.92
CA ASP A 250 -21.49 81.50 -4.89
C ASP A 250 -20.85 81.23 -3.53
N LEU A 251 -20.59 82.31 -2.78
CA LEU A 251 -19.96 82.28 -1.47
C LEU A 251 -20.87 83.00 -0.49
N THR A 252 -21.23 82.32 0.60
CA THR A 252 -21.96 82.92 1.73
C THR A 252 -21.09 82.87 2.97
N TRP A 253 -20.90 83.99 3.67
CA TRP A 253 -20.17 84.06 4.93
C TRP A 253 -20.99 84.72 6.03
N GLN A 254 -20.80 84.24 7.25
CA GLN A 254 -21.33 84.86 8.48
C GLN A 254 -20.25 84.87 9.57
N PRO A 255 -20.24 85.88 10.46
CA PRO A 255 -19.44 85.86 11.67
C PRO A 255 -19.66 84.58 12.47
N GLN A 256 -18.57 83.86 12.78
CA GLN A 256 -18.64 82.75 13.71
C GLN A 256 -18.70 83.34 15.13
N GLY A 257 -19.89 83.39 15.71
CA GLY A 257 -20.03 83.71 17.12
C GLY A 257 -19.27 82.70 17.97
N GLU A 258 -18.59 83.16 19.02
CA GLU A 258 -17.94 82.27 19.99
C GLU A 258 -19.01 81.50 20.76
N THR A 259 -19.31 80.30 20.27
CA THR A 259 -19.97 79.23 21.01
C THR A 259 -19.00 78.07 21.00
N GLU A 260 -18.41 77.77 22.16
CA GLU A 260 -17.62 76.55 22.34
C GLU A 260 -18.46 75.33 21.95
N PRO A 261 -17.91 74.33 21.23
CA PRO A 261 -18.63 73.10 20.94
C PRO A 261 -18.97 72.40 22.26
N LYS A 262 -20.25 72.21 22.54
CA LYS A 262 -20.70 71.53 23.75
C LYS A 262 -20.86 70.05 23.42
N LEU A 263 -20.44 69.17 24.32
CA LEU A 263 -20.73 67.75 24.16
C LEU A 263 -22.10 67.51 24.79
N ALA A 264 -23.10 67.08 24.01
CA ALA A 264 -24.46 66.88 24.51
C ALA A 264 -24.55 65.65 25.43
N THR A 265 -24.00 64.53 24.96
CA THR A 265 -24.00 63.25 25.66
C THR A 265 -22.67 62.54 25.50
N ALA A 266 -22.10 62.06 26.60
CA ALA A 266 -21.12 60.98 26.61
C ALA A 266 -21.76 59.72 27.23
N GLN A 267 -21.71 58.60 26.52
CA GLN A 267 -22.10 57.29 27.03
C GLN A 267 -20.86 56.42 27.19
N SER A 268 -20.70 55.81 28.38
CA SER A 268 -19.56 54.97 28.73
C SER A 268 -20.01 53.56 29.12
N ASP A 269 -19.57 52.55 28.37
CA ASP A 269 -19.87 51.15 28.63
C ASP A 269 -18.60 50.45 29.12
N LEU A 270 -18.51 50.27 30.44
CA LEU A 270 -17.35 49.76 31.16
C LEU A 270 -17.49 48.26 31.43
N PHE A 271 -16.41 47.50 31.24
CA PHE A 271 -16.30 46.07 31.49
C PHE A 271 -15.10 45.79 32.38
N VAL A 272 -15.35 45.40 33.64
CA VAL A 272 -14.32 45.10 34.64
C VAL A 272 -14.12 43.60 34.71
N MET A 273 -12.88 43.14 34.62
CA MET A 273 -12.50 41.74 34.84
C MET A 273 -11.22 41.67 35.68
N ARG A 274 -11.09 40.64 36.52
CA ARG A 274 -9.82 40.31 37.18
C ARG A 274 -9.12 39.17 36.45
N THR A 275 -7.80 39.30 36.36
CA THR A 275 -6.83 38.33 35.89
C THR A 275 -5.76 38.16 36.98
N ASN A 276 -4.84 37.20 36.84
CA ASN A 276 -3.81 36.97 37.86
C ASN A 276 -2.98 38.27 38.04
N GLY A 277 -2.90 38.76 39.28
CA GLY A 277 -2.22 40.01 39.67
C GLY A 277 -2.81 41.32 39.12
N THR A 278 -3.91 41.31 38.36
CA THR A 278 -4.37 42.47 37.58
C THR A 278 -5.89 42.62 37.51
N VAL A 279 -6.38 43.86 37.48
CA VAL A 279 -7.73 44.22 37.03
C VAL A 279 -7.62 44.88 35.66
N ARG A 280 -8.26 44.29 34.65
CA ARG A 280 -8.38 44.86 33.30
C ARG A 280 -9.76 45.48 33.16
N LEU A 281 -9.79 46.70 32.65
CA LEU A 281 -10.97 47.49 32.36
C LEU A 281 -11.00 47.77 30.86
N LEU A 282 -11.95 47.15 30.16
CA LEU A 282 -12.28 47.50 28.79
C LEU A 282 -13.39 48.56 28.84
N ALA A 283 -13.29 49.64 28.07
CA ALA A 283 -14.29 50.69 28.08
C ALA A 283 -14.62 51.14 26.67
N ASP A 284 -15.91 51.18 26.33
CA ASP A 284 -16.39 51.69 25.04
C ASP A 284 -17.09 53.04 25.27
N LEU A 285 -16.57 54.09 24.62
CA LEU A 285 -16.97 55.48 24.79
C LEU A 285 -17.66 55.99 23.52
N THR A 286 -18.88 56.50 23.65
CA THR A 286 -19.63 57.18 22.57
C THR A 286 -19.90 58.62 22.96
N VAL A 287 -19.42 59.59 22.17
CA VAL A 287 -19.56 61.03 22.44
C VAL A 287 -20.33 61.70 21.31
N GLN A 288 -21.31 62.55 21.65
CA GLN A 288 -22.11 63.31 20.70
C GLN A 288 -21.83 64.82 20.84
N PRO A 289 -21.19 65.45 19.85
CA PRO A 289 -21.09 66.91 19.75
C PRO A 289 -22.45 67.60 19.54
N GLU A 290 -22.58 68.82 20.04
CA GLU A 290 -23.72 69.73 19.85
C GLU A 290 -23.23 71.18 19.70
N GLY A 291 -23.74 71.89 18.68
CA GLY A 291 -23.48 73.32 18.48
C GLY A 291 -22.14 73.68 17.82
N GLY A 292 -21.23 72.74 17.58
CA GLY A 292 -19.96 72.99 16.88
C GLY A 292 -19.24 71.72 16.42
N GLN A 293 -18.07 71.88 15.80
CA GLN A 293 -17.13 70.79 15.49
C GLN A 293 -16.12 70.65 16.64
N VAL A 294 -15.66 69.42 16.87
CA VAL A 294 -14.74 69.00 17.92
C VAL A 294 -13.50 68.39 17.27
N SER A 295 -12.32 68.89 17.63
CA SER A 295 -10.99 68.42 17.18
C SER A 295 -10.33 67.43 18.14
N ASP A 296 -10.70 67.50 19.41
CA ASP A 296 -9.99 66.89 20.53
C ASP A 296 -10.99 66.53 21.65
N LEU A 297 -10.67 65.51 22.43
CA LEU A 297 -11.47 65.07 23.57
C LEU A 297 -10.59 64.85 24.80
N ARG A 298 -10.85 65.58 25.90
CA ARG A 298 -10.23 65.33 27.20
C ARG A 298 -11.09 64.38 28.03
N VAL A 299 -10.51 63.23 28.39
CA VAL A 299 -11.16 62.13 29.13
C VAL A 299 -10.37 61.82 30.41
N ARG A 300 -11.03 61.74 31.58
CA ARG A 300 -10.37 61.39 32.85
C ARG A 300 -10.38 59.89 33.08
N MET A 301 -9.20 59.27 33.08
CA MET A 301 -9.04 57.86 33.42
C MET A 301 -9.41 57.56 34.89
N PRO A 302 -9.85 56.33 35.20
CA PRO A 302 -10.03 55.86 36.57
C PRO A 302 -8.75 55.81 37.40
N GLU A 303 -8.89 55.97 38.72
CA GLU A 303 -7.77 56.18 39.62
C GLU A 303 -6.87 54.92 39.77
N GLY A 304 -5.60 55.09 39.41
CA GLY A 304 -4.59 54.03 39.47
C GLY A 304 -4.67 53.01 38.33
N PHE A 305 -5.38 53.30 37.24
CA PHE A 305 -5.30 52.53 36.00
C PHE A 305 -4.27 53.14 35.04
N GLU A 306 -3.50 52.27 34.38
CA GLU A 306 -2.63 52.61 33.26
C GLU A 306 -3.36 52.43 31.92
N LEU A 307 -2.98 53.25 30.94
CA LEU A 307 -3.47 53.14 29.56
C LEU A 307 -2.66 52.11 28.76
N LYS A 308 -3.34 51.16 28.12
CA LYS A 308 -2.73 50.14 27.25
C LYS A 308 -3.14 50.28 25.77
N SER A 309 -4.36 50.70 25.47
CA SER A 309 -4.77 51.11 24.10
C SER A 309 -5.93 52.11 24.09
N VAL A 310 -6.00 52.90 23.01
CA VAL A 310 -7.18 53.66 22.57
C VAL A 310 -7.33 53.42 21.07
N ASP A 311 -8.52 53.04 20.63
CA ASP A 311 -8.81 52.60 19.27
C ASP A 311 -10.13 53.22 18.78
N GLY A 312 -10.20 53.70 17.54
CA GLY A 312 -11.46 54.25 17.00
C GLY A 312 -11.35 54.81 15.59
N ALA A 313 -12.49 54.92 14.88
CA ALA A 313 -12.50 55.30 13.45
C ALA A 313 -12.09 56.77 13.17
N LEU A 314 -12.13 57.62 14.20
CA LEU A 314 -11.71 59.03 14.14
C LEU A 314 -10.50 59.33 15.06
N TYR A 315 -9.93 58.32 15.72
CA TYR A 315 -8.76 58.46 16.57
C TYR A 315 -7.51 58.74 15.72
N ALA A 316 -6.72 59.76 16.07
CA ALA A 316 -5.41 60.03 15.47
C ALA A 316 -4.27 59.67 16.44
N ASP A 317 -4.26 60.26 17.63
CA ASP A 317 -3.25 60.04 18.67
C ASP A 317 -3.82 60.39 20.06
N HIS A 318 -3.05 60.14 21.13
CA HIS A 318 -3.38 60.63 22.46
C HIS A 318 -2.15 61.11 23.24
N ARG A 319 -2.34 62.10 24.12
CA ARG A 319 -1.34 62.57 25.07
C ARG A 319 -1.87 62.55 26.49
N LEU A 320 -1.05 62.07 27.42
CA LEU A 320 -1.30 62.23 28.85
C LEU A 320 -1.15 63.71 29.21
N ASP A 321 -2.13 64.26 29.91
CA ASP A 321 -2.16 65.67 30.29
C ASP A 321 -1.10 65.95 31.38
N PRO A 322 -0.08 66.79 31.12
CA PRO A 322 0.98 67.06 32.08
C PRO A 322 0.54 67.95 33.23
N ASP A 323 -0.50 68.78 33.02
CA ASP A 323 -0.99 69.75 34.01
C ASP A 323 -2.13 69.16 34.86
N ALA A 324 -2.87 68.17 34.33
CA ALA A 324 -4.00 67.53 35.00
C ALA A 324 -3.84 66.00 35.09
N LYS A 325 -3.12 65.52 36.12
CA LYS A 325 -2.87 64.09 36.38
C LYS A 325 -4.14 63.23 36.26
N GLY A 326 -4.09 62.24 35.37
CA GLY A 326 -5.17 61.30 35.11
C GLY A 326 -6.11 61.70 33.97
N TRP A 327 -5.93 62.87 33.35
CA TRP A 327 -6.58 63.20 32.08
C TRP A 327 -5.74 62.74 30.89
N VAL A 328 -6.43 62.30 29.84
CA VAL A 328 -5.89 61.98 28.53
C VAL A 328 -6.59 62.90 27.52
N GLU A 329 -5.81 63.57 26.70
CA GLU A 329 -6.29 64.35 25.55
C GLU A 329 -6.14 63.48 24.30
N VAL A 330 -7.26 63.17 23.64
CA VAL A 330 -7.33 62.37 22.42
C VAL A 330 -7.51 63.30 21.24
N GLU A 331 -6.59 63.24 20.27
CA GLU A 331 -6.62 64.03 19.05
C GLU A 331 -7.40 63.27 17.95
N LEU A 332 -8.26 63.96 17.20
CA LEU A 332 -9.09 63.36 16.17
C LEU A 332 -8.52 63.61 14.78
N THR A 333 -8.69 62.66 13.85
CA THR A 333 -8.16 62.74 12.47
C THR A 333 -8.73 63.90 11.66
N GLN A 334 -9.90 64.42 12.06
CA GLN A 334 -10.55 65.60 11.51
C GLN A 334 -11.54 66.18 12.52
N ALA A 335 -11.73 67.50 12.50
CA ALA A 335 -12.72 68.15 13.37
C ALA A 335 -14.16 67.77 12.95
N THR A 336 -14.92 67.15 13.85
CA THR A 336 -16.21 66.52 13.52
C THR A 336 -17.38 67.06 14.37
N ALA A 337 -18.60 66.98 13.82
CA ALA A 337 -19.85 67.15 14.55
C ALA A 337 -20.68 65.85 14.60
N GLU A 338 -20.13 64.74 14.08
CA GLU A 338 -20.74 63.42 14.09
C GLU A 338 -20.43 62.67 15.39
N THR A 339 -21.10 61.53 15.62
CA THR A 339 -20.88 60.70 16.80
C THR A 339 -19.46 60.11 16.80
N ILE A 340 -18.69 60.38 17.86
CA ILE A 340 -17.33 59.84 18.03
C ILE A 340 -17.41 58.55 18.85
N GLN A 341 -16.77 57.48 18.39
CA GLN A 341 -16.67 56.20 19.09
C GLN A 341 -15.20 55.82 19.32
N LEU A 342 -14.86 55.52 20.57
CA LEU A 342 -13.52 55.13 21.02
C LEU A 342 -13.61 53.90 21.95
N SER A 343 -12.88 52.84 21.64
CA SER A 343 -12.66 51.71 22.55
C SER A 343 -11.32 51.85 23.25
N TRP A 344 -11.31 51.60 24.56
CA TRP A 344 -10.15 51.76 25.43
C TRP A 344 -9.79 50.43 26.09
N THR A 345 -8.52 50.28 26.43
CA THR A 345 -7.97 49.17 27.23
C THR A 345 -7.13 49.75 28.36
N LEU A 346 -7.56 49.50 29.59
CA LEU A 346 -6.96 49.99 30.83
C LEU A 346 -6.60 48.81 31.75
N GLU A 347 -5.49 48.89 32.46
CA GLU A 347 -5.07 47.85 33.43
C GLU A 347 -4.54 48.45 34.74
N LYS A 348 -4.73 47.72 35.83
CA LYS A 348 -4.29 48.09 37.19
C LYS A 348 -3.77 46.85 37.90
N GLU A 349 -2.60 46.93 38.52
CA GLU A 349 -2.08 45.86 39.37
C GLU A 349 -2.91 45.75 40.66
N ILE A 350 -3.13 44.53 41.15
CA ILE A 350 -3.88 44.24 42.38
C ILE A 350 -3.26 43.04 43.11
N GLY A 351 -3.20 43.09 44.44
CA GLY A 351 -2.60 42.04 45.26
C GLY A 351 -3.39 40.72 45.22
N PRO A 352 -2.74 39.57 45.49
CA PRO A 352 -3.41 38.26 45.50
C PRO A 352 -4.40 38.08 46.67
N ALA A 353 -4.29 38.90 47.72
CA ALA A 353 -5.13 38.84 48.91
C ALA A 353 -6.52 39.50 48.70
N ARG A 354 -7.33 39.51 49.77
CA ARG A 354 -8.56 40.32 49.84
C ARG A 354 -8.22 41.80 49.72
N GLU A 355 -8.52 42.40 48.57
CA GLU A 355 -8.31 43.82 48.30
C GLU A 355 -9.63 44.53 47.96
N SER A 356 -9.73 45.81 48.31
CA SER A 356 -10.88 46.67 48.06
C SER A 356 -10.50 47.77 47.06
N MET A 357 -11.11 47.76 45.89
CA MET A 357 -10.82 48.68 44.80
C MET A 357 -12.00 49.63 44.56
N ALA A 358 -11.76 50.93 44.69
CA ALA A 358 -12.66 51.94 44.16
C ALA A 358 -12.43 52.12 42.65
N LEU A 359 -13.49 51.96 41.87
CA LEU A 359 -13.58 52.40 40.47
C LEU A 359 -14.33 53.74 40.44
N SER A 360 -13.77 54.74 39.76
CA SER A 360 -14.32 56.09 39.66
C SER A 360 -13.91 56.74 38.33
N GLY A 361 -14.63 57.77 37.87
CA GLY A 361 -14.24 58.54 36.68
C GLY A 361 -14.67 57.93 35.34
N PHE A 362 -13.78 57.93 34.35
CA PHE A 362 -14.13 57.79 32.93
C PHE A 362 -15.08 58.91 32.46
N GLU A 363 -14.72 60.15 32.83
CA GLU A 363 -15.46 61.39 32.54
C GLU A 363 -14.97 62.07 31.27
N VAL A 364 -15.87 62.70 30.50
CA VAL A 364 -15.50 63.54 29.36
C VAL A 364 -15.67 65.02 29.72
N ALA A 365 -14.64 65.83 29.49
CA ALA A 365 -14.69 67.27 29.73
C ALA A 365 -15.73 67.95 28.83
N GLY A 366 -16.52 68.89 29.37
CA GLY A 366 -17.53 69.63 28.59
C GLY A 366 -18.81 68.86 28.23
N ALA A 367 -18.98 67.61 28.67
CA ALA A 367 -20.20 66.84 28.41
C ALA A 367 -21.36 67.17 29.37
N GLN A 368 -22.43 67.74 28.82
CA GLN A 368 -23.64 68.18 29.52
C GLN A 368 -24.41 67.03 30.19
N ARG A 369 -24.41 65.85 29.57
CA ARG A 369 -24.95 64.60 30.13
C ARG A 369 -23.90 63.51 30.00
N GLN A 370 -23.70 62.76 31.08
CA GLN A 370 -22.80 61.62 31.10
C GLN A 370 -23.55 60.45 31.75
N ALA A 371 -23.62 59.33 31.04
CA ALA A 371 -24.36 58.13 31.41
C ALA A 371 -23.56 56.88 31.02
N GLY A 372 -24.02 55.70 31.43
CA GLY A 372 -23.29 54.47 31.11
C GLY A 372 -23.67 53.27 31.93
N GLY A 373 -23.02 52.14 31.62
CA GLY A 373 -23.17 50.88 32.33
C GLY A 373 -21.82 50.30 32.74
N ILE A 374 -21.72 49.79 33.96
CA ILE A 374 -20.54 49.08 34.48
C ILE A 374 -20.90 47.61 34.61
N ARG A 375 -20.19 46.74 33.89
CA ARG A 375 -20.41 45.29 33.88
C ARG A 375 -19.22 44.60 34.50
N ILE A 376 -19.47 43.89 35.60
CA ILE A 376 -18.47 43.09 36.29
C ILE A 376 -18.55 41.67 35.72
N LEU A 377 -17.48 41.24 35.07
CA LEU A 377 -17.38 39.92 34.44
C LEU A 377 -16.81 38.89 35.41
N ASP A 378 -17.19 37.64 35.21
CA ASP A 378 -16.68 36.53 36.00
C ASP A 378 -15.16 36.35 35.82
N SER A 379 -14.50 36.02 36.93
CA SER A 379 -13.06 35.79 37.02
C SER A 379 -12.69 34.35 37.36
N GLY A 380 -13.65 33.51 37.78
CA GLY A 380 -13.46 32.13 38.27
C GLY A 380 -12.70 31.99 39.60
N SER A 381 -11.73 32.88 39.82
CA SER A 381 -10.78 32.89 40.94
C SER A 381 -11.28 33.67 42.16
N HIS A 382 -12.05 34.75 41.94
CA HIS A 382 -12.45 35.68 42.99
C HIS A 382 -13.95 35.99 42.96
N ARG A 383 -14.56 35.96 44.14
CA ARG A 383 -15.91 36.46 44.40
C ARG A 383 -15.85 37.98 44.50
N ILE A 384 -16.72 38.66 43.77
CA ILE A 384 -16.72 40.11 43.65
C ILE A 384 -17.94 40.67 44.37
N VAL A 385 -17.71 41.35 45.49
CA VAL A 385 -18.75 41.92 46.36
C VAL A 385 -18.69 43.43 46.26
N TRP A 386 -19.80 44.09 45.92
CA TRP A 386 -19.84 45.56 45.92
C TRP A 386 -20.22 46.07 47.31
N ARG A 387 -19.68 47.23 47.70
CA ARG A 387 -20.07 47.91 48.94
C ARG A 387 -21.04 49.03 48.63
N GLU A 388 -22.33 48.78 48.89
CA GLU A 388 -23.40 49.74 48.61
C GLU A 388 -23.22 51.06 49.39
N ALA A 389 -22.81 50.99 50.67
CA ALA A 389 -22.60 52.17 51.51
C ALA A 389 -21.37 53.03 51.13
N ASP A 390 -20.37 52.44 50.44
CA ASP A 390 -19.17 53.16 49.98
C ASP A 390 -19.28 53.62 48.50
N SER A 391 -20.37 53.27 47.82
CA SER A 391 -20.56 53.53 46.38
C SER A 391 -21.55 54.67 46.14
N GLU A 392 -21.21 55.60 45.25
CA GLU A 392 -21.97 56.82 44.97
C GLU A 392 -22.33 56.92 43.48
N PHE A 393 -23.54 57.42 43.21
CA PHE A 393 -24.07 57.70 41.87
C PHE A 393 -24.11 56.50 40.90
N VAL A 394 -24.16 55.28 41.44
CA VAL A 394 -24.41 54.02 40.70
C VAL A 394 -25.66 53.32 41.22
N ALA A 395 -26.43 52.67 40.34
CA ALA A 395 -27.56 51.81 40.71
C ALA A 395 -27.32 50.37 40.21
N ARG A 396 -27.58 49.36 41.04
CA ARG A 396 -27.42 47.95 40.63
C ARG A 396 -28.55 47.53 39.68
N MET A 397 -28.18 46.97 38.53
CA MET A 397 -29.11 46.39 37.56
C MET A 397 -29.32 44.90 37.84
N ASN A 398 -30.54 44.40 37.62
CA ASN A 398 -30.81 42.97 37.68
C ASN A 398 -30.17 42.25 36.48
N VAL A 399 -29.33 41.26 36.75
CA VAL A 399 -28.74 40.36 35.75
C VAL A 399 -29.49 39.03 35.81
N VAL A 400 -29.88 38.50 34.65
CA VAL A 400 -30.61 37.23 34.52
C VAL A 400 -29.87 36.37 33.51
N ASP A 401 -29.57 35.11 33.84
CA ASP A 401 -28.81 34.16 33.01
C ASP A 401 -27.50 34.74 32.44
N GLY A 402 -26.78 35.52 33.26
CA GLY A 402 -25.54 36.20 32.90
C GLY A 402 -25.70 37.36 31.89
N ARG A 403 -26.93 37.84 31.66
CA ARG A 403 -27.28 38.87 30.68
C ARG A 403 -28.11 40.01 31.29
N LEU A 404 -28.06 41.17 30.64
CA LEU A 404 -28.91 42.31 30.95
C LEU A 404 -30.26 42.22 30.22
N PRO A 405 -31.40 42.47 30.89
CA PRO A 405 -32.70 42.58 30.24
C PRO A 405 -32.70 43.66 29.16
N GLY A 406 -33.23 43.35 27.98
CA GLY A 406 -33.44 44.32 26.89
C GLY A 406 -32.20 44.70 26.07
N SER A 407 -30.99 44.23 26.40
CA SER A 407 -29.81 44.50 25.57
C SER A 407 -29.93 43.87 24.17
N PRO A 408 -29.68 44.63 23.08
CA PRO A 408 -29.59 44.08 21.73
C PRO A 408 -28.50 43.01 21.58
N ARG A 409 -28.55 42.26 20.47
CA ARG A 409 -27.57 41.20 20.16
C ARG A 409 -26.16 41.79 20.00
N GLY A 410 -25.21 41.25 20.77
CA GLY A 410 -23.77 41.33 20.48
C GLY A 410 -22.97 42.22 21.46
N LEU A 411 -22.38 41.59 22.47
CA LEU A 411 -21.14 42.10 23.08
C LEU A 411 -20.00 41.88 22.07
N SER A 412 -19.88 42.82 21.14
CA SER A 412 -19.14 42.64 19.89
C SER A 412 -17.64 42.94 20.01
N ARG A 413 -16.99 42.47 21.08
CA ARG A 413 -15.57 42.71 21.36
C ARG A 413 -14.80 41.38 21.40
N PRO A 414 -13.85 41.12 20.47
CA PRO A 414 -13.18 39.81 20.34
C PRO A 414 -12.47 39.33 21.62
N GLU A 415 -11.97 40.26 22.43
CA GLU A 415 -11.32 40.01 23.73
C GLU A 415 -12.24 39.31 24.76
N LEU A 416 -13.56 39.35 24.56
CA LEU A 416 -14.55 38.66 25.39
C LEU A 416 -14.90 37.26 24.86
N MET A 417 -14.30 36.81 23.76
CA MET A 417 -14.57 35.51 23.13
C MET A 417 -13.49 34.48 23.46
N THR A 418 -13.90 33.25 23.79
CA THR A 418 -13.00 32.11 23.92
C THR A 418 -12.71 31.47 22.55
N PRO A 419 -11.55 30.82 22.33
CA PRO A 419 -11.22 30.17 21.05
C PRO A 419 -12.23 29.10 20.59
N ALA A 420 -13.00 28.52 21.52
CA ALA A 420 -14.00 27.49 21.26
C ALA A 420 -15.40 28.02 20.88
N GLY A 421 -15.59 29.35 20.80
CA GLY A 421 -16.83 29.96 20.29
C GLY A 421 -18.09 29.75 21.13
N ARG A 422 -17.99 29.26 22.37
CA ARG A 422 -19.09 29.14 23.33
C ARG A 422 -18.89 30.08 24.51
N SER A 423 -19.92 30.88 24.77
CA SER A 423 -20.08 31.82 25.90
C SER A 423 -18.93 32.82 26.14
N SER A 424 -19.25 34.10 25.96
CA SER A 424 -18.57 35.20 26.67
C SER A 424 -18.50 34.89 28.16
N ARG A 425 -17.47 35.44 28.85
CA ARG A 425 -17.50 35.57 30.32
C ARG A 425 -18.85 36.13 30.75
N SER A 426 -19.48 35.50 31.74
CA SER A 426 -20.77 35.87 32.32
C SER A 426 -20.65 37.24 32.99
N VAL A 427 -21.71 38.05 32.91
CA VAL A 427 -21.85 39.22 33.77
C VAL A 427 -22.33 38.72 35.14
N VAL A 428 -21.57 39.01 36.20
CA VAL A 428 -21.88 38.61 37.59
C VAL A 428 -22.63 39.73 38.32
N ASN A 429 -22.24 40.98 38.07
CA ASN A 429 -22.95 42.18 38.52
C ASN A 429 -22.98 43.22 37.40
N ALA A 430 -24.04 44.01 37.34
CA ALA A 430 -24.12 45.17 36.46
C ALA A 430 -24.66 46.38 37.22
N PHE A 431 -24.20 47.57 36.83
CA PHE A 431 -24.58 48.84 37.44
C PHE A 431 -24.83 49.90 36.35
N GLU A 432 -25.79 50.79 36.58
CA GLU A 432 -26.07 51.97 35.77
C GLU A 432 -25.42 53.21 36.41
N ILE A 433 -24.75 54.05 35.61
CA ILE A 433 -24.13 55.30 36.05
C ILE A 433 -25.20 56.40 36.05
N LEU A 434 -25.62 56.83 37.25
CA LEU A 434 -26.66 57.85 37.43
C LEU A 434 -26.15 59.28 37.24
N LYS A 435 -24.87 59.53 37.59
CA LYS A 435 -24.21 60.84 37.54
C LYS A 435 -22.69 60.67 37.61
N GLN A 436 -21.95 61.59 36.99
CA GLN A 436 -20.49 61.74 37.16
C GLN A 436 -20.13 62.88 38.14
N PRO A 437 -19.02 62.78 38.91
CA PRO A 437 -18.22 61.58 39.16
C PRO A 437 -19.04 60.47 39.83
N PHE A 438 -18.92 59.23 39.35
CA PHE A 438 -19.39 58.05 40.07
C PHE A 438 -18.29 57.44 40.94
N ARG A 439 -18.69 56.62 41.92
CA ARG A 439 -17.79 55.78 42.71
C ARG A 439 -18.42 54.40 42.92
N LEU A 440 -17.74 53.32 42.52
CA LEU A 440 -18.14 51.94 42.77
C LEU A 440 -17.03 51.23 43.52
N VAL A 441 -17.29 50.77 44.75
CA VAL A 441 -16.30 50.05 45.57
C VAL A 441 -16.53 48.55 45.49
N LEU A 442 -15.50 47.82 45.06
CA LEU A 442 -15.50 46.37 44.84
C LEU A 442 -14.48 45.70 45.76
N ASP A 443 -14.96 44.83 46.65
CA ASP A 443 -14.14 43.87 47.38
C ASP A 443 -13.96 42.62 46.54
N TRP A 444 -12.71 42.16 46.41
CA TRP A 444 -12.35 40.93 45.73
C TRP A 444 -11.95 39.90 46.79
N GLU A 445 -12.83 38.93 47.05
CA GLU A 445 -12.60 37.84 48.00
C GLU A 445 -12.12 36.60 47.22
N PRO A 446 -10.99 35.96 47.57
CA PRO A 446 -10.55 34.74 46.90
C PRO A 446 -11.58 33.62 47.13
N ILE A 447 -11.86 32.84 46.08
CA ILE A 447 -12.68 31.63 46.19
C ILE A 447 -11.76 30.48 46.59
N GLN A 448 -12.12 29.77 47.66
CA GLN A 448 -11.41 28.56 48.08
C GLN A 448 -11.37 27.57 46.90
N PRO A 449 -10.20 27.05 46.49
CA PRO A 449 -10.11 26.19 45.32
C PRO A 449 -11.00 24.97 45.47
N SER A 450 -11.71 24.64 44.40
CA SER A 450 -12.49 23.42 44.27
C SER A 450 -12.21 22.78 42.92
N PHE A 451 -11.96 21.48 42.93
CA PHE A 451 -11.48 20.76 41.76
C PHE A 451 -11.84 19.27 41.79
N THR A 452 -11.96 18.71 40.59
CA THR A 452 -12.17 17.28 40.35
C THR A 452 -10.85 16.62 39.95
N THR A 453 -10.52 15.46 40.53
CA THR A 453 -9.34 14.66 40.16
C THR A 453 -9.70 13.37 39.46
N ALA A 454 -8.86 12.93 38.52
CA ALA A 454 -8.93 11.60 37.91
C ALA A 454 -7.53 10.98 37.85
N SER A 455 -7.33 9.85 38.54
CA SER A 455 -6.01 9.23 38.72
C SER A 455 -5.87 7.89 38.00
N SER A 456 -4.72 7.70 37.36
CA SER A 456 -4.23 6.40 36.87
C SER A 456 -2.97 6.02 37.63
N TYR A 457 -3.01 4.89 38.31
CA TYR A 457 -1.93 4.34 39.13
C TYR A 457 -1.20 3.24 38.36
N TYR A 458 0.12 3.28 38.35
CA TYR A 458 1.00 2.28 37.73
C TYR A 458 1.95 1.72 38.78
N LEU A 459 1.55 0.60 39.40
CA LEU A 459 2.27 -0.08 40.48
C LEU A 459 3.17 -1.18 39.90
N PHE A 460 4.48 -1.04 40.10
CA PHE A 460 5.49 -2.05 39.76
C PHE A 460 6.02 -2.69 41.06
N LEU A 461 5.87 -4.01 41.19
CA LEU A 461 6.29 -4.76 42.37
C LEU A 461 7.60 -5.52 42.12
N TYR A 462 8.66 -5.18 42.85
CA TYR A 462 9.93 -5.92 42.88
C TYR A 462 9.97 -6.85 44.10
N SER A 463 11.07 -7.60 44.24
CA SER A 463 11.30 -8.47 45.38
C SER A 463 11.66 -7.75 46.68
N ASP A 464 12.04 -6.47 46.61
CA ASP A 464 12.59 -5.67 47.74
C ASP A 464 11.94 -4.28 47.90
N ARG A 465 11.13 -3.86 46.93
CA ARG A 465 10.47 -2.55 46.89
C ARG A 465 9.25 -2.55 45.98
N ALA A 466 8.38 -1.56 46.14
CA ALA A 466 7.37 -1.18 45.17
C ALA A 466 7.72 0.20 44.57
N GLU A 467 7.55 0.35 43.27
CA GLU A 467 7.63 1.65 42.57
C GLU A 467 6.24 1.99 42.03
N LEU A 468 5.78 3.22 42.25
CA LEU A 468 4.44 3.69 41.87
C LEU A 468 4.58 4.98 41.06
N GLU A 469 4.09 4.97 39.82
CA GLU A 469 3.82 6.20 39.08
C GLU A 469 2.32 6.53 39.17
N ILE A 470 1.99 7.75 39.62
CA ILE A 470 0.60 8.26 39.66
C ILE A 470 0.49 9.35 38.59
N GLN A 471 -0.46 9.20 37.67
CA GLN A 471 -0.80 10.21 36.68
C GLN A 471 -2.18 10.78 37.06
N VAL A 472 -2.21 12.04 37.50
CA VAL A 472 -3.40 12.73 38.01
C VAL A 472 -3.79 13.84 37.06
N GLN A 473 -5.03 13.80 36.56
CA GLN A 473 -5.64 14.92 35.84
C GLN A 473 -6.41 15.78 36.84
N ILE A 474 -6.11 17.07 36.93
CA ILE A 474 -6.75 18.01 37.86
C ILE A 474 -7.59 19.00 37.05
N GLN A 475 -8.91 18.87 37.14
CA GLN A 475 -9.88 19.79 36.54
C GLN A 475 -10.31 20.81 37.60
N VAL A 476 -9.81 22.04 37.50
CA VAL A 476 -10.23 23.13 38.40
C VAL A 476 -11.65 23.56 38.05
N ASP A 477 -12.55 23.53 39.03
CA ASP A 477 -13.97 23.82 38.90
C ASP A 477 -14.31 25.22 39.47
N ALA A 478 -13.60 25.66 40.52
CA ALA A 478 -13.66 27.02 41.06
C ALA A 478 -12.35 27.43 41.76
N GLY A 479 -12.12 28.76 41.89
CA GLY A 479 -10.98 29.31 42.62
C GLY A 479 -9.65 29.25 41.85
N VAL A 480 -8.55 29.13 42.59
CA VAL A 480 -7.18 29.02 42.05
C VAL A 480 -6.45 27.97 42.89
N VAL A 481 -5.89 26.94 42.23
CA VAL A 481 -5.05 25.94 42.91
C VAL A 481 -3.62 26.45 42.95
N ASP A 482 -3.13 26.69 44.17
CA ASP A 482 -1.75 27.03 44.52
C ASP A 482 -1.03 25.90 45.28
N GLN A 483 -1.76 25.03 45.96
CA GLN A 483 -1.27 23.78 46.55
C GLN A 483 -2.33 22.68 46.55
N PHE A 484 -1.92 21.42 46.67
CA PHE A 484 -2.79 20.27 46.95
C PHE A 484 -2.08 19.22 47.82
N GLU A 485 -2.85 18.31 48.43
CA GLU A 485 -2.36 17.35 49.43
C GLU A 485 -2.56 15.90 48.96
N LEU A 486 -1.58 15.04 49.24
CA LEU A 486 -1.63 13.58 49.08
C LEU A 486 -1.86 12.92 50.44
N LEU A 487 -2.96 12.20 50.59
CA LEU A 487 -3.29 11.39 51.77
C LEU A 487 -2.84 9.93 51.58
N GLY A 488 -2.72 9.16 52.67
CA GLY A 488 -2.40 7.72 52.59
C GLY A 488 -0.91 7.42 52.42
N THR A 489 -0.05 8.23 53.03
CA THR A 489 1.42 8.13 52.96
C THR A 489 2.06 7.75 54.30
N GLU A 490 1.26 7.41 55.32
CA GLU A 490 1.72 7.00 56.66
C GLU A 490 0.97 5.72 57.08
N GLY A 491 1.68 4.59 57.18
CA GLY A 491 1.08 3.31 57.55
C GLY A 491 2.13 2.24 57.84
N ALA A 492 1.74 1.18 58.55
CA ALA A 492 2.66 0.19 59.16
C ALA A 492 3.49 -0.68 58.17
N ALA A 493 3.43 -0.39 56.88
CA ALA A 493 4.27 -1.00 55.84
C ALA A 493 4.71 0.01 54.74
N GLY A 494 4.38 1.30 54.84
CA GLY A 494 4.20 2.16 53.65
C GLY A 494 4.73 3.59 53.75
N ASP A 495 6.02 3.76 54.08
CA ASP A 495 6.72 5.04 53.92
C ASP A 495 6.97 5.32 52.40
N TRP A 496 5.95 5.77 51.67
CA TRP A 496 6.06 6.10 50.24
C TRP A 496 6.92 7.36 50.02
N LEU A 497 8.20 7.15 49.66
CA LEU A 497 9.12 8.25 49.35
C LEU A 497 8.84 8.80 47.95
N VAL A 498 8.45 10.08 47.85
CA VAL A 498 8.30 10.77 46.56
C VAL A 498 9.69 11.05 45.97
N GLU A 499 9.99 10.48 44.80
CA GLU A 499 11.24 10.70 44.06
C GLU A 499 11.15 11.93 43.14
N ASP A 500 10.01 12.12 42.49
CA ASP A 500 9.86 13.08 41.38
C ASP A 500 8.41 13.58 41.28
N VAL A 501 8.24 14.85 40.93
CA VAL A 501 6.96 15.55 40.76
C VAL A 501 7.05 16.39 39.49
N ARG A 502 6.30 16.02 38.46
CA ARG A 502 6.30 16.71 37.15
C ARG A 502 4.89 17.07 36.72
N GLY A 503 4.56 18.35 36.79
CA GLY A 503 3.33 18.88 36.22
C GLY A 503 3.50 19.33 34.76
N SER A 504 2.37 19.43 34.07
CA SER A 504 2.19 20.28 32.88
C SER A 504 2.35 21.78 33.20
N ILE A 505 2.27 22.13 34.49
CA ILE A 505 2.62 23.41 35.12
C ILE A 505 3.73 23.10 36.16
N PRO A 506 4.72 23.98 36.41
CA PRO A 506 5.77 23.71 37.38
C PRO A 506 5.20 23.47 38.79
N CYS A 507 5.52 22.32 39.38
CA CYS A 507 5.10 21.90 40.73
C CYS A 507 6.33 21.43 41.53
N ARG A 508 6.25 21.41 42.86
CA ARG A 508 7.28 20.83 43.75
C ARG A 508 6.66 20.25 45.02
N LEU A 509 7.39 19.39 45.72
CA LEU A 509 7.12 19.10 47.13
C LEU A 509 7.27 20.37 47.97
N SER A 510 6.33 20.59 48.90
CA SER A 510 6.43 21.69 49.86
C SER A 510 7.52 21.39 50.89
N THR A 511 8.34 22.38 51.23
CA THR A 511 9.50 22.19 52.12
C THR A 511 9.22 22.47 53.60
N ASP A 512 7.99 22.85 53.95
CA ASP A 512 7.69 23.46 55.26
C ASP A 512 7.15 22.45 56.30
N THR A 513 7.87 21.34 56.50
CA THR A 513 7.60 20.33 57.55
C THR A 513 7.98 20.83 58.97
N SER A 514 7.78 22.12 59.24
CA SER A 514 8.33 22.83 60.40
C SER A 514 7.34 23.05 61.57
N THR A 515 6.04 22.84 61.36
CA THR A 515 4.99 22.99 62.39
C THR A 515 4.51 21.63 62.89
N GLY A 516 4.87 21.29 64.14
CA GLY A 516 4.60 19.99 64.77
C GLY A 516 3.14 19.73 65.17
N ASN A 517 2.22 19.72 64.20
CA ASN A 517 0.92 19.03 64.23
C ASN A 517 0.27 19.13 62.83
N ALA A 518 0.69 18.27 61.90
CA ALA A 518 0.10 18.10 60.57
C ALA A 518 -0.42 16.65 60.42
N PRO A 519 -1.66 16.42 59.93
CA PRO A 519 -2.23 15.08 59.87
C PRO A 519 -1.93 14.35 58.54
N GLY A 520 -0.89 13.51 58.52
CA GLY A 520 -0.81 12.34 57.64
C GLY A 520 -0.94 12.56 56.12
N GLY A 521 -0.26 13.58 55.58
CA GLY A 521 -0.25 13.81 54.13
C GLY A 521 0.92 14.67 53.63
N ILE A 522 1.21 14.56 52.32
CA ILE A 522 2.29 15.27 51.63
C ILE A 522 1.72 16.42 50.79
N THR A 523 2.11 17.67 51.08
CA THR A 523 1.70 18.86 50.33
C THR A 523 2.59 19.09 49.10
N ILE A 524 1.96 19.42 47.98
CA ILE A 524 2.61 19.80 46.71
C ILE A 524 2.24 21.23 46.37
N ASP A 525 3.26 22.09 46.18
CA ASP A 525 3.11 23.46 45.72
C ASP A 525 2.95 23.49 44.19
N VAL A 526 1.99 24.27 43.68
CA VAL A 526 1.87 24.66 42.28
C VAL A 526 2.51 26.04 42.12
N LEU A 527 3.68 26.10 41.47
CA LEU A 527 4.52 27.31 41.43
C LEU A 527 3.94 28.43 40.57
N GLU A 528 3.00 28.10 39.68
CA GLU A 528 2.21 29.06 38.90
C GLU A 528 0.70 28.84 39.20
N PRO A 529 0.14 29.48 40.25
CA PRO A 529 -1.23 29.24 40.69
C PRO A 529 -2.29 29.40 39.58
N THR A 530 -3.10 28.36 39.38
CA THR A 530 -3.90 28.19 38.17
C THR A 530 -5.40 28.01 38.44
N SER A 531 -6.22 28.55 37.54
CA SER A 531 -7.67 28.29 37.45
C SER A 531 -8.04 27.52 36.17
N ARG A 532 -7.08 26.76 35.62
CA ARG A 532 -7.23 25.92 34.41
C ARG A 532 -6.93 24.48 34.76
N ALA A 533 -7.50 23.54 34.01
CA ALA A 533 -7.14 22.14 34.12
C ALA A 533 -5.64 21.91 33.81
N PHE A 534 -5.02 20.99 34.56
CA PHE A 534 -3.62 20.63 34.42
C PHE A 534 -3.38 19.19 34.87
N ASP A 535 -2.43 18.51 34.22
CA ASP A 535 -1.99 17.16 34.60
C ASP A 535 -0.73 17.21 35.48
N VAL A 536 -0.63 16.29 36.45
CA VAL A 536 0.55 16.06 37.29
C VAL A 536 0.93 14.58 37.30
N ARG A 537 2.23 14.31 37.18
CA ARG A 537 2.84 12.98 37.33
C ARG A 537 3.70 12.94 38.59
N LEU A 538 3.52 11.89 39.38
CA LEU A 538 4.24 11.63 40.62
C LEU A 538 4.96 10.29 40.50
N ARG A 539 6.23 10.19 40.92
CA ARG A 539 6.92 8.91 41.11
C ARG A 539 7.24 8.73 42.59
N MET A 540 6.87 7.57 43.13
CA MET A 540 7.04 7.23 44.54
C MET A 540 7.61 5.82 44.68
N THR A 541 8.44 5.60 45.70
CA THR A 541 9.09 4.31 45.96
C THR A 541 8.94 3.92 47.43
N GLN A 542 8.57 2.66 47.68
CA GLN A 542 8.33 2.07 49.00
C GLN A 542 9.25 0.85 49.17
N LEU A 543 10.02 0.76 50.25
CA LEU A 543 10.84 -0.42 50.55
C LEU A 543 10.00 -1.51 51.23
N LEU A 544 10.21 -2.78 50.87
CA LEU A 544 9.46 -3.92 51.39
C LEU A 544 10.32 -4.73 52.39
N THR A 545 10.07 -4.51 53.68
CA THR A 545 10.89 -5.05 54.79
C THR A 545 10.78 -6.58 54.96
N ASP A 546 9.63 -7.16 54.61
CA ASP A 546 9.44 -8.61 54.46
C ASP A 546 8.48 -8.84 53.27
N PRO A 547 8.97 -9.23 52.10
CA PRO A 547 8.13 -9.46 50.92
C PRO A 547 7.37 -10.81 50.98
N SER A 548 7.67 -11.67 51.96
CA SER A 548 7.09 -13.02 52.08
C SER A 548 5.80 -13.10 52.89
N SER A 549 5.48 -12.05 53.66
CA SER A 549 4.22 -11.92 54.40
C SER A 549 3.18 -11.07 53.64
N GLU A 550 1.91 -11.20 54.03
CA GLU A 550 0.84 -10.31 53.54
C GLU A 550 1.04 -8.91 54.14
N PHE A 551 1.17 -7.90 53.29
CA PHE A 551 1.29 -6.49 53.71
C PHE A 551 0.19 -5.61 53.10
N LEU A 552 -0.16 -4.54 53.81
CA LEU A 552 -1.15 -3.58 53.34
C LEU A 552 -0.48 -2.57 52.40
N THR A 553 -0.92 -2.56 51.14
CA THR A 553 -0.55 -1.56 50.13
C THR A 553 -1.63 -0.50 50.07
N GLU A 554 -1.42 0.61 50.76
CA GLU A 554 -2.25 1.82 50.59
C GLU A 554 -1.65 2.65 49.44
N LEU A 555 -2.49 3.07 48.48
CA LEU A 555 -2.08 3.94 47.38
C LEU A 555 -2.40 5.41 47.72
N PRO A 556 -1.43 6.35 47.60
CA PRO A 556 -1.65 7.75 47.94
C PRO A 556 -2.74 8.42 47.10
N LEU A 557 -3.64 9.15 47.75
CA LEU A 557 -4.80 9.81 47.12
C LEU A 557 -4.68 11.34 47.18
N VAL A 558 -4.85 12.02 46.04
CA VAL A 558 -4.98 13.49 46.02
C VAL A 558 -6.30 13.91 46.66
N GLN A 559 -6.23 14.72 47.71
CA GLN A 559 -7.39 15.34 48.36
C GLN A 559 -8.06 16.35 47.42
N ALA A 560 -9.34 16.12 47.13
CA ALA A 560 -10.16 16.90 46.21
C ALA A 560 -11.64 16.81 46.62
N ASP A 561 -12.48 17.78 46.23
CA ASP A 561 -13.93 17.71 46.50
C ASP A 561 -14.59 16.53 45.78
N HIS A 562 -14.08 16.22 44.58
CA HIS A 562 -14.61 15.20 43.69
C HIS A 562 -13.47 14.33 43.16
N VAL A 563 -13.50 13.03 43.50
CA VAL A 563 -12.54 12.03 43.01
C VAL A 563 -13.26 11.13 42.01
N ALA A 564 -12.77 11.08 40.77
CA ALA A 564 -13.29 10.18 39.74
C ALA A 564 -12.81 8.72 39.96
N PRO A 565 -13.60 7.72 39.53
CA PRO A 565 -13.21 6.31 39.63
C PRO A 565 -11.85 6.05 38.99
N SER A 566 -10.89 5.64 39.81
CA SER A 566 -9.49 5.52 39.41
C SER A 566 -9.16 4.11 38.89
N ARG A 567 -8.10 4.01 38.09
CA ARG A 567 -7.56 2.74 37.58
C ARG A 567 -6.22 2.39 38.20
N LEU A 568 -6.01 1.12 38.50
CA LEU A 568 -4.73 0.58 38.93
C LEU A 568 -4.23 -0.44 37.91
N TYR A 569 -3.09 -0.14 37.30
CA TYR A 569 -2.29 -1.05 36.49
C TYR A 569 -1.18 -1.64 37.38
N VAL A 570 -1.18 -2.95 37.56
CA VAL A 570 -0.17 -3.67 38.33
C VAL A 570 0.69 -4.52 37.40
N THR A 571 2.00 -4.41 37.54
CA THR A 571 2.95 -5.39 37.02
C THR A 571 3.99 -5.73 38.09
N ALA A 572 4.84 -6.70 37.84
CA ALA A 572 5.91 -7.11 38.76
C ALA A 572 7.15 -7.49 37.96
N ASP A 573 8.29 -7.67 38.65
CA ASP A 573 9.44 -8.26 38.00
C ASP A 573 9.23 -9.75 37.72
N ASP A 574 9.96 -10.30 36.74
CA ASP A 574 9.58 -11.58 36.12
C ASP A 574 9.66 -12.78 37.09
N ASN A 575 10.36 -12.64 38.22
CA ASN A 575 10.49 -13.63 39.30
C ASN A 575 9.47 -13.45 40.46
N VAL A 576 8.56 -12.49 40.38
CA VAL A 576 7.57 -12.17 41.42
C VAL A 576 6.15 -12.29 40.85
N GLU A 577 5.32 -13.13 41.45
CA GLU A 577 3.89 -13.18 41.16
C GLU A 577 3.09 -12.43 42.24
N PRO A 578 2.46 -11.28 41.92
CA PRO A 578 1.71 -10.50 42.89
C PRO A 578 0.25 -10.96 42.97
N HIS A 579 -0.20 -11.26 44.19
CA HIS A 579 -1.60 -11.48 44.54
C HIS A 579 -2.10 -10.26 45.30
N LEU A 580 -3.12 -9.57 44.76
CA LEU A 580 -3.75 -8.42 45.40
C LEU A 580 -5.22 -8.75 45.69
N ALA A 581 -5.65 -8.53 46.93
CA ALA A 581 -7.04 -8.56 47.35
C ALA A 581 -7.45 -7.15 47.85
N PRO A 582 -8.66 -6.65 47.52
CA PRO A 582 -9.17 -5.41 48.13
C PRO A 582 -9.25 -5.56 49.65
N ALA A 583 -8.70 -4.60 50.39
CA ALA A 583 -8.80 -4.57 51.85
C ALA A 583 -10.22 -4.13 52.31
N GLU A 584 -10.50 -4.23 53.62
CA GLU A 584 -11.81 -3.86 54.16
C GLU A 584 -12.15 -2.39 53.87
N GLY A 585 -13.28 -2.16 53.21
CA GLY A 585 -13.72 -0.84 52.74
C GLY A 585 -13.33 -0.50 51.30
N THR A 586 -12.34 -1.18 50.70
CA THR A 586 -11.96 -0.96 49.29
C THR A 586 -12.95 -1.65 48.33
N VAL A 587 -13.62 -0.87 47.48
CA VAL A 587 -14.47 -1.39 46.39
C VAL A 587 -13.74 -1.31 45.07
N ALA A 588 -13.41 -2.48 44.49
CA ALA A 588 -12.71 -2.61 43.21
C ALA A 588 -13.10 -3.92 42.48
N GLU A 589 -12.97 -3.96 41.16
CA GLU A 589 -13.14 -5.21 40.38
C GLU A 589 -11.94 -6.17 40.56
N PRO A 590 -12.15 -7.51 40.44
CA PRO A 590 -11.05 -8.47 40.52
C PRO A 590 -10.01 -8.23 39.39
N PRO A 591 -8.69 -8.40 39.64
CA PRO A 591 -7.66 -8.07 38.64
C PRO A 591 -7.79 -8.86 37.32
N GLN A 592 -7.94 -8.15 36.20
CA GLN A 592 -8.09 -8.73 34.85
C GLN A 592 -6.84 -8.47 33.99
N PRO A 593 -6.50 -9.31 32.99
CA PRO A 593 -5.38 -9.04 32.09
C PRO A 593 -5.68 -7.81 31.20
N ALA A 594 -4.83 -6.79 31.27
CA ALA A 594 -4.98 -5.55 30.53
C ALA A 594 -4.78 -5.78 29.01
N ARG A 595 -5.84 -5.55 28.21
CA ARG A 595 -5.78 -5.78 26.75
C ARG A 595 -4.95 -4.76 25.98
N ARG A 596 -4.81 -3.54 26.52
CA ARG A 596 -3.96 -2.45 26.04
C ARG A 596 -3.58 -1.57 27.23
N LEU A 597 -2.37 -1.01 27.21
CA LEU A 597 -1.97 0.08 28.11
C LEU A 597 -2.48 1.44 27.58
N PRO A 598 -2.68 2.44 28.44
CA PRO A 598 -2.91 3.82 28.03
C PRO A 598 -1.74 4.41 27.24
N GLU A 599 -2.04 5.42 26.42
CA GLU A 599 -1.01 6.29 25.82
C GLU A 599 -0.37 7.13 26.93
N GLY A 600 0.96 7.14 27.02
CA GLY A 600 1.70 7.79 28.11
C GLY A 600 2.03 6.93 29.33
N ALA A 601 1.67 5.63 29.32
CA ALA A 601 2.08 4.66 30.36
C ALA A 601 3.61 4.50 30.47
N PRO A 602 4.16 4.15 31.66
CA PRO A 602 5.61 4.04 31.88
C PRO A 602 6.27 2.94 31.03
N GLU A 603 7.55 3.13 30.66
CA GLU A 603 8.27 2.15 29.82
C GLU A 603 8.49 0.81 30.52
N SER A 604 8.56 0.77 31.86
CA SER A 604 8.65 -0.45 32.66
C SER A 604 7.46 -1.41 32.52
N PHE A 605 6.31 -0.92 32.03
CA PHE A 605 5.11 -1.72 31.77
C PHE A 605 5.07 -2.30 30.34
N ARG A 606 5.99 -1.91 29.45
CA ARG A 606 6.05 -2.45 28.09
C ARG A 606 6.57 -3.89 28.11
N ASP A 607 6.03 -4.71 27.22
CA ASP A 607 6.40 -6.12 27.01
C ASP A 607 6.36 -7.01 28.28
N ARG A 608 5.57 -6.61 29.29
CA ARG A 608 5.26 -7.38 30.49
C ARG A 608 3.77 -7.71 30.59
N SER A 609 3.42 -8.68 31.44
CA SER A 609 2.04 -8.95 31.83
C SER A 609 1.55 -7.88 32.80
N VAL A 610 0.42 -7.25 32.46
CA VAL A 610 -0.18 -6.18 33.28
C VAL A 610 -1.58 -6.60 33.71
N LYS A 611 -1.83 -6.56 35.02
CA LYS A 611 -3.16 -6.75 35.63
C LYS A 611 -3.80 -5.36 35.77
N LEU A 612 -5.03 -5.19 35.28
CA LEU A 612 -5.86 -4.01 35.47
C LEU A 612 -6.90 -4.29 36.56
N VAL A 613 -6.99 -3.38 37.52
CA VAL A 613 -8.08 -3.24 38.48
C VAL A 613 -8.84 -1.97 38.13
N ASP A 614 -10.07 -2.12 37.66
CA ASP A 614 -10.96 -1.02 37.27
C ASP A 614 -11.79 -0.52 38.48
N ALA A 615 -12.11 0.78 38.44
CA ALA A 615 -13.12 1.46 39.25
C ALA A 615 -12.94 1.39 40.79
N ILE A 616 -11.75 1.74 41.29
CA ILE A 616 -11.57 2.03 42.72
C ILE A 616 -12.40 3.28 43.07
N THR A 617 -13.41 3.14 43.93
CA THR A 617 -14.42 4.18 44.20
C THR A 617 -14.50 4.67 45.65
N ALA A 618 -13.96 3.91 46.60
CA ALA A 618 -13.63 4.34 47.97
C ALA A 618 -12.65 3.32 48.55
N GLY A 619 -11.70 3.79 49.38
CA GLY A 619 -10.58 2.98 49.86
C GLY A 619 -9.55 2.68 48.75
N PHE A 620 -8.27 2.93 49.03
CA PHE A 620 -7.16 2.65 48.10
C PHE A 620 -6.19 1.60 48.67
N ALA A 621 -6.70 0.73 49.53
CA ALA A 621 -5.94 -0.25 50.28
C ALA A 621 -6.13 -1.67 49.73
N PHE A 622 -5.03 -2.36 49.48
CA PHE A 622 -4.98 -3.75 49.02
C PHE A 622 -4.12 -4.60 49.96
N THR A 623 -4.60 -5.78 50.33
CA THR A 623 -3.72 -6.81 50.91
C THR A 623 -2.91 -7.42 49.77
N THR A 624 -1.60 -7.24 49.80
CA THR A 624 -0.66 -7.72 48.78
C THR A 624 0.18 -8.86 49.35
N GLN A 625 0.30 -9.94 48.58
CA GLN A 625 1.23 -11.04 48.84
C GLN A 625 2.09 -11.27 47.59
N LEU A 626 3.39 -11.46 47.77
CA LEU A 626 4.33 -11.70 46.67
C LEU A 626 4.83 -13.15 46.71
N THR A 627 4.49 -13.93 45.68
CA THR A 627 5.04 -15.28 45.51
C THR A 627 6.33 -15.18 44.70
N HIS A 628 7.48 -15.47 45.34
CA HIS A 628 8.77 -15.50 44.68
C HIS A 628 9.01 -16.84 43.99
N HIS A 629 9.26 -16.82 42.68
CA HIS A 629 9.59 -18.00 41.88
C HIS A 629 11.08 -17.97 41.48
N PRO A 630 11.85 -19.05 41.65
CA PRO A 630 13.26 -19.09 41.25
C PRO A 630 13.40 -19.16 39.72
N LEU A 631 14.38 -18.42 39.19
CA LEU A 631 14.78 -18.46 37.77
C LEU A 631 14.94 -19.91 37.31
N THR A 632 14.06 -20.33 36.41
CA THR A 632 13.98 -21.70 35.91
C THR A 632 14.26 -21.67 34.42
N VAL A 633 15.48 -22.06 34.04
CA VAL A 633 15.88 -22.24 32.64
C VAL A 633 15.77 -23.71 32.29
N SER A 634 15.12 -24.03 31.19
CA SER A 634 15.32 -25.32 30.51
C SER A 634 15.76 -25.10 29.07
N SER A 635 16.38 -26.11 28.46
CA SER A 635 16.97 -26.00 27.13
C SER A 635 16.80 -27.28 26.31
N THR A 636 16.75 -27.14 24.99
CA THR A 636 16.79 -28.26 24.03
C THR A 636 17.69 -27.88 22.87
N ALA A 637 18.41 -28.85 22.32
CA ALA A 637 19.30 -28.62 21.18
C ALA A 637 18.76 -29.30 19.91
N VAL A 638 18.77 -28.57 18.80
CA VAL A 638 18.53 -29.12 17.45
C VAL A 638 19.81 -28.91 16.65
N VAL A 639 20.43 -29.99 16.22
CA VAL A 639 21.62 -29.98 15.38
C VAL A 639 21.18 -30.27 13.94
N GLU A 640 21.21 -29.25 13.08
CA GLU A 640 21.11 -29.45 11.63
C GLU A 640 22.52 -29.61 11.04
N ILE A 641 22.73 -30.71 10.33
CA ILE A 641 23.98 -31.03 9.65
C ILE A 641 23.76 -30.83 8.14
N ARG A 642 24.59 -29.99 7.53
CA ARG A 642 24.45 -29.55 6.13
C ARG A 642 25.59 -30.11 5.26
N ASP A 643 25.29 -30.32 3.99
CA ASP A 643 26.27 -30.82 3.00
C ASP A 643 27.44 -29.84 2.85
N ALA A 644 28.58 -30.38 2.40
CA ALA A 644 29.86 -29.70 2.50
C ALA A 644 29.94 -28.39 1.71
N VAL A 645 30.53 -27.37 2.34
CA VAL A 645 30.99 -26.16 1.65
C VAL A 645 32.40 -26.44 1.11
N PRO A 646 32.69 -26.16 -0.19
CA PRO A 646 34.04 -26.29 -0.72
C PRO A 646 35.00 -25.29 -0.04
N GLN A 647 35.88 -25.78 0.84
CA GLN A 647 36.88 -24.96 1.54
C GLN A 647 38.30 -25.22 1.01
N PRO A 648 39.22 -24.24 1.09
CA PRO A 648 40.58 -24.36 0.53
C PRO A 648 41.49 -25.38 1.24
N LEU A 649 41.03 -26.02 2.33
CA LEU A 649 41.73 -27.12 3.01
C LEU A 649 41.05 -28.49 2.82
N GLY A 650 39.98 -28.57 2.02
CA GLY A 650 39.17 -29.78 1.79
C GLY A 650 37.73 -29.63 2.25
N ASP A 651 36.91 -30.66 2.02
CA ASP A 651 35.48 -30.65 2.38
C ASP A 651 35.28 -30.58 3.91
N ALA A 652 34.28 -29.83 4.35
CA ALA A 652 33.86 -29.73 5.75
C ALA A 652 32.33 -29.69 5.85
N LEU A 653 31.74 -30.41 6.82
CA LEU A 653 30.32 -30.30 7.14
C LEU A 653 30.08 -28.99 7.90
N GLN A 654 29.14 -28.18 7.43
CA GLN A 654 28.62 -27.08 8.24
C GLN A 654 27.61 -27.64 9.24
N ILE A 655 27.85 -27.39 10.52
CA ILE A 655 26.98 -27.77 11.63
C ILE A 655 26.27 -26.51 12.14
N VAL A 656 24.95 -26.58 12.28
CA VAL A 656 24.13 -25.52 12.90
C VAL A 656 23.41 -26.11 14.10
N GLN A 657 23.86 -25.78 15.30
CA GLN A 657 23.21 -26.16 16.55
C GLN A 657 22.33 -25.02 17.06
N SER A 658 21.03 -25.12 16.83
CA SER A 658 20.02 -24.26 17.46
C SER A 658 19.79 -24.69 18.91
N THR A 659 20.33 -23.94 19.87
CA THR A 659 20.00 -24.10 21.29
C THR A 659 18.76 -23.28 21.62
N ILE A 660 17.64 -23.96 21.85
CA ILE A 660 16.35 -23.37 22.22
C ILE A 660 16.28 -23.31 23.75
N PHE A 661 16.28 -22.09 24.28
CA PHE A 661 16.05 -21.82 25.71
C PHE A 661 14.57 -21.58 25.99
N ASN A 662 14.13 -22.00 27.17
CA ASN A 662 12.85 -21.64 27.75
C ASN A 662 13.10 -21.09 29.17
N VAL A 663 13.02 -19.77 29.33
CA VAL A 663 13.37 -19.06 30.55
C VAL A 663 12.10 -18.61 31.26
N SER A 664 11.80 -19.26 32.39
CA SER A 664 10.72 -18.89 33.30
C SER A 664 11.27 -18.17 34.53
N TYR A 665 10.50 -17.22 35.06
CA TYR A 665 10.77 -16.56 36.34
C TYR A 665 12.08 -15.73 36.41
N GLY A 666 12.39 -15.02 35.33
CA GLY A 666 13.54 -14.09 35.24
C GLY A 666 14.00 -13.88 33.80
N ARG A 667 15.14 -13.20 33.62
CA ARG A 667 15.75 -12.91 32.31
C ARG A 667 17.21 -13.35 32.27
N LEU A 668 17.63 -13.87 31.13
CA LEU A 668 19.05 -14.08 30.81
C LEU A 668 19.60 -12.89 30.02
N THR A 669 20.79 -12.41 30.40
CA THR A 669 21.55 -11.34 29.72
C THR A 669 22.88 -11.86 29.17
N THR A 670 23.44 -12.89 29.79
CA THR A 670 24.63 -13.61 29.30
C THR A 670 24.36 -15.12 29.30
N LEU A 671 25.01 -15.83 28.38
CA LEU A 671 24.94 -17.29 28.23
C LEU A 671 26.36 -17.85 28.15
N ARG A 672 26.64 -18.94 28.87
CA ARG A 672 27.98 -19.57 28.86
C ARG A 672 27.97 -20.93 28.18
N PHE A 673 28.87 -21.11 27.23
CA PHE A 673 29.04 -22.33 26.43
C PHE A 673 30.49 -22.84 26.53
N PRO A 674 30.79 -23.85 27.38
CA PRO A 674 32.10 -24.51 27.38
C PRO A 674 32.43 -25.13 26.02
N MET A 675 33.65 -24.90 25.54
CA MET A 675 34.15 -25.46 24.28
C MET A 675 34.49 -26.95 24.44
N PRO A 676 33.86 -27.87 23.67
CA PRO A 676 34.16 -29.31 23.72
C PRO A 676 35.63 -29.61 23.39
N ALA A 677 36.16 -30.72 23.92
CA ALA A 677 37.55 -31.13 23.68
C ALA A 677 37.79 -31.44 22.20
N ASP A 678 36.93 -32.26 21.59
CA ASP A 678 36.96 -32.65 20.18
C ASP A 678 37.03 -31.43 19.24
N LEU A 679 36.30 -30.36 19.57
CA LEU A 679 36.28 -29.11 18.79
C LEU A 679 37.55 -28.27 19.00
N ARG A 680 38.16 -28.35 20.19
CA ARG A 680 39.40 -27.63 20.56
C ARG A 680 40.65 -28.22 19.90
N GLU A 681 40.63 -29.51 19.54
CA GLU A 681 41.71 -30.13 18.76
C GLU A 681 41.65 -29.76 17.27
N LEU A 682 40.49 -29.27 16.78
CA LEU A 682 40.27 -28.92 15.38
C LEU A 682 40.52 -27.43 15.06
N ILE A 683 40.37 -26.54 16.05
CA ILE A 683 40.53 -25.09 15.87
C ILE A 683 41.98 -24.67 16.22
N PRO A 684 42.68 -23.91 15.36
CA PRO A 684 44.03 -23.42 15.67
C PRO A 684 44.09 -22.56 16.93
N VAL A 685 45.15 -22.74 17.72
CA VAL A 685 45.40 -21.96 18.94
C VAL A 685 45.55 -20.47 18.60
N GLY A 686 44.77 -19.62 19.24
CA GLY A 686 44.65 -18.19 18.93
C GLY A 686 43.57 -17.82 17.91
N ALA A 687 42.80 -18.79 17.40
CA ALA A 687 41.65 -18.58 16.51
C ALA A 687 40.30 -18.98 17.15
N GLU A 688 40.28 -19.32 18.45
CA GLU A 688 39.12 -19.89 19.15
C GLU A 688 37.88 -18.97 19.09
N GLN A 689 38.08 -17.64 19.21
CA GLN A 689 37.00 -16.65 19.13
C GLN A 689 36.30 -16.61 17.75
N PHE A 690 36.95 -17.12 16.70
CA PHE A 690 36.40 -17.16 15.33
C PHE A 690 35.98 -18.56 14.88
N GLY A 691 36.16 -19.58 15.72
CA GLY A 691 35.82 -20.98 15.38
C GLY A 691 34.34 -21.33 15.50
N ILE A 692 33.51 -20.45 16.08
CA ILE A 692 32.06 -20.64 16.27
C ILE A 692 31.31 -19.31 16.05
N GLU A 693 30.51 -19.25 14.97
CA GLU A 693 29.40 -18.30 14.76
C GLU A 693 28.36 -18.40 15.90
N PHE A 694 28.07 -17.35 16.69
CA PHE A 694 26.90 -17.29 17.55
C PHE A 694 25.89 -16.27 17.02
N GLN A 695 24.65 -16.69 16.75
CA GLN A 695 23.58 -15.85 16.20
C GLN A 695 22.30 -15.90 17.05
N LEU A 696 21.54 -14.80 17.04
CA LEU A 696 20.19 -14.68 17.60
C LEU A 696 19.29 -14.10 16.51
N GLU A 697 18.24 -14.83 16.15
CA GLU A 697 17.26 -14.38 15.12
C GLU A 697 17.93 -14.06 13.76
N GLY A 698 19.08 -14.68 13.47
CA GLY A 698 19.89 -14.46 12.26
C GLY A 698 20.87 -13.28 12.33
N ALA A 699 20.99 -12.59 13.47
CA ALA A 699 21.98 -11.54 13.71
C ALA A 699 23.14 -12.06 14.60
N PRO A 700 24.41 -11.73 14.29
CA PRO A 700 25.55 -12.18 15.09
C PRO A 700 25.57 -11.53 16.49
N LEU A 701 25.96 -12.31 17.50
CA LEU A 701 26.09 -11.89 18.89
C LEU A 701 27.53 -11.49 19.24
N THR A 702 27.68 -10.67 20.28
CA THR A 702 29.00 -10.35 20.84
C THR A 702 29.46 -11.48 21.76
N THR A 703 30.67 -12.01 21.51
CA THR A 703 31.23 -13.16 22.22
C THR A 703 32.64 -12.89 22.74
N GLU A 704 32.88 -13.32 23.98
CA GLU A 704 34.19 -13.29 24.64
C GLU A 704 34.60 -14.72 24.97
N PHE A 705 35.87 -15.08 24.74
CA PHE A 705 36.39 -16.43 24.98
C PHE A 705 37.50 -16.38 26.04
N GLU A 706 37.24 -16.99 27.20
CA GLU A 706 38.15 -17.03 28.35
C GLU A 706 38.03 -18.41 29.03
N ASP A 707 39.11 -18.95 29.61
CA ASP A 707 39.14 -20.24 30.32
C ASP A 707 38.48 -21.43 29.58
N GLY A 708 38.46 -21.42 28.24
CA GLY A 708 37.88 -22.49 27.42
C GLY A 708 36.35 -22.48 27.35
N GLN A 709 35.70 -21.35 27.63
CA GLN A 709 34.27 -21.13 27.51
C GLN A 709 33.97 -19.83 26.74
N PHE A 710 32.92 -19.85 25.94
CA PHE A 710 32.35 -18.64 25.33
C PHE A 710 31.34 -18.03 26.29
N THR A 711 31.53 -16.74 26.61
CA THR A 711 30.52 -15.89 27.22
C THR A 711 29.85 -15.09 26.10
N VAL A 712 28.55 -15.29 25.92
CA VAL A 712 27.74 -14.70 24.85
C VAL A 712 26.81 -13.66 25.47
N THR A 713 26.91 -12.40 25.04
CA THR A 713 26.12 -11.30 25.60
C THR A 713 24.89 -11.02 24.72
N LEU A 714 23.71 -11.04 25.32
CA LEU A 714 22.44 -10.78 24.65
C LEU A 714 22.16 -9.27 24.58
N PRO A 715 21.64 -8.72 23.46
CA PRO A 715 21.40 -7.28 23.32
C PRO A 715 20.40 -6.68 24.32
N SER A 716 19.54 -7.51 24.90
CA SER A 716 18.60 -7.19 25.97
C SER A 716 18.28 -8.44 26.78
N GLY A 717 17.77 -8.27 28.01
CA GLY A 717 17.40 -9.39 28.87
C GLY A 717 16.20 -10.17 28.31
N ARG A 718 16.44 -11.40 27.86
CA ARG A 718 15.43 -12.28 27.25
C ARG A 718 14.79 -13.19 28.31
N SER A 719 13.46 -13.30 28.26
CA SER A 719 12.65 -14.26 29.01
C SER A 719 11.70 -15.01 28.06
N GLY A 720 11.06 -16.08 28.54
CA GLY A 720 10.26 -16.97 27.70
C GLY A 720 11.12 -17.83 26.76
N ARG A 721 10.56 -18.19 25.59
CA ARG A 721 11.20 -19.07 24.62
C ARG A 721 11.94 -18.28 23.54
N PHE A 722 13.24 -18.55 23.38
CA PHE A 722 14.07 -18.03 22.29
C PHE A 722 15.10 -19.09 21.84
N ALA A 723 15.78 -18.85 20.73
CA ALA A 723 16.84 -19.72 20.21
C ALA A 723 18.13 -18.92 19.99
N VAL A 724 19.27 -19.56 20.26
CA VAL A 724 20.60 -19.09 19.87
C VAL A 724 21.19 -20.16 18.97
N ASP A 725 21.60 -19.76 17.77
CA ASP A 725 22.16 -20.65 16.75
C ASP A 725 23.68 -20.60 16.82
N LEU A 726 24.31 -21.77 16.92
CA LEU A 726 25.76 -21.93 16.92
C LEU A 726 26.17 -22.55 15.58
N LEU A 727 27.02 -21.87 14.82
CA LEU A 727 27.50 -22.27 13.50
C LEU A 727 28.99 -22.61 13.58
N TYR A 728 29.37 -23.83 13.20
CA TYR A 728 30.78 -24.23 13.13
C TYR A 728 30.99 -25.30 12.05
N ASP A 729 32.21 -25.39 11.53
CA ASP A 729 32.57 -26.35 10.48
C ASP A 729 33.35 -27.54 11.03
N LEU A 730 33.07 -28.74 10.52
CA LEU A 730 33.69 -30.00 10.93
C LEU A 730 34.40 -30.64 9.73
N PRO A 731 35.76 -30.64 9.70
CA PRO A 731 36.51 -31.04 8.51
C PRO A 731 36.42 -32.54 8.22
N LEU A 732 36.00 -32.87 7.00
CA LEU A 732 35.98 -34.24 6.48
C LEU A 732 37.39 -34.64 6.00
N GLY A 733 38.18 -33.68 5.52
CA GLY A 733 39.52 -33.91 4.99
C GLY A 733 39.49 -34.46 3.55
N SER A 734 40.67 -34.58 2.93
CA SER A 734 40.77 -34.97 1.53
C SER A 734 40.37 -36.44 1.29
N ASN A 735 39.43 -36.63 0.35
CA ASN A 735 38.86 -37.89 -0.12
C ASN A 735 37.93 -38.63 0.86
N ILE A 736 36.62 -38.35 0.73
CA ILE A 736 35.55 -39.25 1.18
C ILE A 736 35.39 -40.34 0.10
N SER A 737 35.76 -41.58 0.42
CA SER A 737 35.55 -42.74 -0.46
C SER A 737 34.11 -43.28 -0.35
N HIS A 738 33.83 -44.42 -0.99
CA HIS A 738 32.57 -45.15 -0.75
C HIS A 738 32.54 -45.87 0.60
N GLU A 739 33.67 -45.98 1.30
CA GLU A 739 33.71 -46.60 2.63
C GLU A 739 33.08 -45.67 3.68
N ALA A 740 32.15 -46.22 4.44
CA ALA A 740 31.37 -45.49 5.42
C ALA A 740 32.25 -45.04 6.61
N ARG A 741 32.50 -43.72 6.72
CA ARG A 741 33.41 -43.15 7.71
C ARG A 741 32.65 -42.66 8.94
N ALA A 742 33.03 -43.17 10.11
CA ALA A 742 32.54 -42.65 11.39
C ALA A 742 33.16 -41.28 11.71
N LEU A 743 32.35 -40.39 12.30
CA LEU A 743 32.71 -39.04 12.73
C LEU A 743 31.83 -38.65 13.93
N ASN A 744 32.40 -37.94 14.91
CA ASN A 744 31.65 -37.44 16.06
C ASN A 744 31.35 -35.95 15.85
N VAL A 745 30.08 -35.55 15.93
CA VAL A 745 29.67 -34.13 15.90
C VAL A 745 29.53 -33.62 17.32
N PRO A 746 30.37 -32.70 17.83
CA PRO A 746 30.37 -32.30 19.22
C PRO A 746 29.14 -31.45 19.58
N VAL A 747 28.39 -31.84 20.60
CA VAL A 747 27.23 -31.07 21.09
C VAL A 747 27.73 -30.03 22.09
N ILE A 748 27.70 -28.76 21.71
CA ILE A 748 28.17 -27.65 22.54
C ILE A 748 27.14 -27.43 23.65
N LYS A 749 27.46 -27.87 24.88
CA LYS A 749 26.58 -27.74 26.04
C LYS A 749 26.60 -26.30 26.58
N THR A 750 25.52 -25.89 27.23
CA THR A 750 25.42 -24.60 27.95
C THR A 750 25.50 -24.83 29.46
N ARG A 751 25.96 -23.83 30.24
CA ARG A 751 25.96 -23.88 31.71
C ARG A 751 24.64 -23.45 32.34
N GLU A 752 23.74 -22.80 31.60
CA GLU A 752 22.52 -22.23 32.17
C GLU A 752 21.41 -23.27 32.37
N ALA A 753 21.43 -24.38 31.61
CA ALA A 753 20.57 -25.55 31.78
C ALA A 753 21.14 -26.78 31.05
N SER A 754 20.87 -27.97 31.59
CA SER A 754 21.05 -29.23 30.85
C SER A 754 20.01 -29.36 29.73
N TYR A 755 20.38 -30.01 28.62
CA TYR A 755 19.44 -30.29 27.54
C TYR A 755 18.41 -31.36 27.94
N GLU A 756 17.11 -31.07 27.79
CA GLU A 756 16.01 -32.03 28.00
C GLU A 756 15.96 -33.10 26.89
N SER A 757 16.40 -32.73 25.68
CA SER A 757 16.57 -33.63 24.53
C SER A 757 17.53 -33.02 23.51
N VAL A 758 18.16 -33.87 22.71
CA VAL A 758 18.90 -33.46 21.51
C VAL A 758 18.25 -34.09 20.28
N ARG A 759 18.09 -33.29 19.23
CA ARG A 759 17.54 -33.72 17.93
C ARG A 759 18.58 -33.51 16.85
N CYS A 760 18.71 -34.46 15.94
CA CYS A 760 19.57 -34.36 14.77
C CYS A 760 18.71 -34.39 13.50
N GLU A 761 18.93 -33.42 12.61
CA GLU A 761 18.34 -33.36 11.28
C GLU A 761 19.45 -33.26 10.23
N PHE A 762 19.30 -33.98 9.12
CA PHE A 762 20.14 -33.76 7.93
C PHE A 762 19.43 -32.80 6.98
N GLY A 763 20.10 -31.71 6.63
CA GLY A 763 19.65 -30.66 5.70
C GLY A 763 20.28 -30.76 4.31
N GLY A 764 20.94 -31.88 4.00
CA GLY A 764 21.71 -32.09 2.79
C GLY A 764 20.94 -31.98 1.48
N ARG A 765 21.66 -31.62 0.40
CA ARG A 765 21.19 -31.63 -0.99
C ARG A 765 21.27 -33.03 -1.60
N GLY A 766 22.08 -33.92 -1.04
CA GLY A 766 22.01 -35.37 -1.29
C GLY A 766 23.29 -36.03 -1.80
N THR A 767 24.45 -35.36 -1.74
CA THR A 767 25.74 -35.97 -2.13
C THR A 767 26.26 -36.95 -1.07
N LEU A 768 25.88 -36.77 0.19
CA LEU A 768 26.26 -37.59 1.33
C LEU A 768 25.02 -38.26 1.96
N GLU A 769 25.08 -39.58 2.18
CA GLU A 769 24.20 -40.26 3.13
C GLU A 769 24.87 -40.19 4.49
N VAL A 770 24.15 -39.64 5.47
CA VAL A 770 24.59 -39.58 6.86
C VAL A 770 23.62 -40.39 7.73
N ARG A 771 24.17 -41.32 8.49
CA ARG A 771 23.43 -42.28 9.33
C ARG A 771 23.99 -42.24 10.74
N ILE A 772 23.14 -42.02 11.74
CA ILE A 772 23.53 -42.24 13.14
C ILE A 772 23.48 -43.75 13.41
N ASP A 773 24.57 -44.30 13.94
CA ASP A 773 24.76 -45.74 14.17
C ASP A 773 24.99 -46.04 15.66
N SER A 774 24.14 -45.46 16.52
CA SER A 774 24.09 -45.70 17.97
C SER A 774 22.70 -46.16 18.38
N PRO A 775 22.57 -47.13 19.32
CA PRO A 775 21.28 -47.57 19.85
C PRO A 775 20.58 -46.52 20.73
N GLU A 776 21.26 -45.43 21.10
CA GLU A 776 20.74 -44.35 21.96
C GLU A 776 19.89 -43.31 21.19
N TRP A 777 19.80 -43.44 19.87
CA TRP A 777 19.16 -42.47 18.97
C TRP A 777 18.00 -43.08 18.18
N GLU A 778 16.77 -42.69 18.53
CA GLU A 778 15.56 -43.20 17.88
C GLU A 778 15.23 -42.42 16.59
N PRO A 779 15.02 -43.11 15.44
CA PRO A 779 14.67 -42.46 14.16
C PRO A 779 13.18 -42.17 14.04
N VAL A 780 12.79 -40.92 14.26
CA VAL A 780 11.45 -40.38 14.04
C VAL A 780 11.23 -40.10 12.55
N ARG A 781 10.45 -40.95 11.87
CA ARG A 781 10.09 -40.75 10.46
C ARG A 781 9.03 -39.66 10.31
N THR A 782 9.40 -38.52 9.73
CA THR A 782 8.45 -37.51 9.26
C THR A 782 8.11 -37.73 7.78
N ALA A 783 7.11 -37.02 7.25
CA ALA A 783 6.69 -37.15 5.85
C ALA A 783 7.69 -36.57 4.82
N ARG A 784 8.80 -35.93 5.25
CA ARG A 784 9.78 -35.29 4.34
C ARG A 784 11.25 -35.37 4.79
N LYS A 785 11.55 -35.49 6.08
CA LYS A 785 12.90 -35.71 6.64
C LYS A 785 12.92 -36.95 7.56
N THR A 786 14.05 -37.64 7.64
CA THR A 786 14.37 -38.46 8.82
C THR A 786 14.91 -37.54 9.90
N LEU A 787 14.37 -37.64 11.12
CA LEU A 787 14.83 -36.92 12.30
C LEU A 787 15.27 -37.96 13.34
N TRP A 788 16.41 -37.77 13.99
CA TRP A 788 16.84 -38.62 15.10
C TRP A 788 16.69 -37.86 16.40
N HIS A 789 16.29 -38.57 17.45
CA HIS A 789 16.04 -38.01 18.77
C HIS A 789 16.72 -38.87 19.84
N THR A 790 17.36 -38.22 20.82
CA THR A 790 17.73 -38.88 22.07
C THR A 790 17.25 -38.08 23.29
N ALA A 791 16.87 -38.82 24.33
CA ALA A 791 16.53 -38.29 25.65
C ALA A 791 17.74 -38.33 26.61
N GLU A 792 18.85 -38.97 26.25
CA GLU A 792 20.08 -39.00 27.04
C GLU A 792 21.18 -38.19 26.30
N PRO A 793 21.40 -36.91 26.66
CA PRO A 793 22.24 -36.00 25.88
C PRO A 793 23.75 -36.27 26.08
N GLY A 794 24.31 -37.14 25.25
CA GLY A 794 25.76 -37.34 25.12
C GLY A 794 26.53 -36.07 24.76
N ASP A 795 27.86 -36.13 24.82
CA ASP A 795 28.75 -35.00 24.47
C ASP A 795 28.97 -34.85 22.96
N SER A 796 28.66 -35.88 22.16
CA SER A 796 28.71 -35.84 20.70
C SER A 796 27.69 -36.77 20.05
N ILE A 797 27.39 -36.52 18.77
CA ILE A 797 26.51 -37.34 17.93
C ILE A 797 27.40 -38.23 17.04
N PRO A 798 27.37 -39.57 17.20
CA PRO A 798 28.14 -40.49 16.37
C PRO A 798 27.46 -40.67 15.01
N ILE A 799 27.95 -39.98 13.99
CA ILE A 799 27.47 -40.08 12.61
C ILE A 799 28.40 -40.97 11.77
N VAL A 800 27.83 -41.62 10.77
CA VAL A 800 28.53 -42.37 9.74
C VAL A 800 28.19 -41.72 8.40
N VAL A 801 29.22 -41.28 7.67
CA VAL A 801 29.11 -40.53 6.41
C VAL A 801 29.60 -41.38 5.24
N SER A 802 28.83 -41.46 4.15
CA SER A 802 29.18 -42.16 2.91
C SER A 802 28.59 -41.45 1.68
N ARG A 803 29.19 -41.61 0.49
CA ARG A 803 28.64 -41.04 -0.77
C ARG A 803 27.41 -41.81 -1.24
N ALA A 804 26.32 -41.10 -1.57
CA ALA A 804 24.97 -41.66 -1.75
C ALA A 804 24.57 -42.00 -3.21
N ILE A 805 25.39 -42.76 -3.95
CA ILE A 805 25.15 -43.06 -5.39
C ILE A 805 23.75 -43.64 -5.65
N ASP A 806 23.31 -44.61 -4.85
CA ASP A 806 22.04 -45.34 -5.03
C ASP A 806 20.77 -44.49 -4.92
N ARG A 807 20.88 -43.20 -4.53
CA ARG A 807 19.73 -42.32 -4.27
C ARG A 807 19.80 -40.93 -4.90
N ILE A 808 20.67 -40.71 -5.88
CA ILE A 808 20.64 -39.48 -6.69
C ILE A 808 19.20 -39.29 -7.24
N PRO A 809 18.50 -38.19 -6.90
CA PRO A 809 17.07 -38.05 -7.19
C PRO A 809 16.83 -37.64 -8.66
N GLN A 810 17.05 -38.58 -9.58
CA GLN A 810 16.92 -38.43 -11.03
C GLN A 810 15.46 -38.17 -11.47
N ARG A 811 14.93 -36.99 -11.15
CA ARG A 811 13.60 -36.52 -11.56
C ARG A 811 13.73 -35.68 -12.82
N PHE A 812 13.71 -36.33 -13.96
CA PHE A 812 13.58 -35.66 -15.25
C PHE A 812 12.49 -36.32 -16.09
N ALA A 813 11.84 -35.50 -16.91
CA ALA A 813 10.91 -35.95 -17.93
C ALA A 813 11.54 -35.76 -19.32
N THR A 814 11.17 -36.62 -20.26
CA THR A 814 11.50 -36.46 -21.69
C THR A 814 10.22 -36.55 -22.51
N GLU A 815 9.99 -35.59 -23.42
CA GLU A 815 8.78 -35.63 -24.26
C GLU A 815 8.88 -36.76 -25.29
N VAL A 816 10.04 -36.86 -25.96
CA VAL A 816 10.34 -37.88 -26.96
C VAL A 816 11.77 -38.38 -26.78
N VAL A 817 11.93 -39.70 -26.75
CA VAL A 817 13.21 -40.40 -26.92
C VAL A 817 13.27 -40.94 -28.35
N PHE A 818 14.34 -40.64 -29.08
CA PHE A 818 14.55 -41.14 -30.43
C PHE A 818 15.80 -42.02 -30.50
N VAL A 819 15.65 -43.22 -31.04
CA VAL A 819 16.67 -44.25 -31.04
C VAL A 819 16.97 -44.67 -32.47
N GLN A 820 18.21 -44.55 -32.91
CA GLN A 820 18.69 -45.09 -34.18
C GLN A 820 19.52 -46.34 -33.93
N ALA A 821 19.20 -47.43 -34.62
CA ALA A 821 19.93 -48.68 -34.60
C ALA A 821 20.36 -49.06 -36.03
N ASP A 822 21.66 -49.02 -36.33
CA ASP A 822 22.24 -49.47 -37.59
C ASP A 822 22.83 -50.87 -37.38
N CYS A 823 22.16 -51.90 -37.93
CA CYS A 823 22.64 -53.28 -37.90
C CYS A 823 23.55 -53.52 -39.11
N ASP A 824 24.81 -53.90 -38.88
CA ASP A 824 25.77 -54.21 -39.96
C ASP A 824 25.62 -55.66 -40.49
N ASP A 825 26.24 -55.97 -41.64
CA ASP A 825 26.22 -57.32 -42.24
C ASP A 825 26.84 -58.40 -41.30
N ASP A 826 27.74 -57.98 -40.40
CA ASP A 826 28.33 -58.84 -39.37
C ASP A 826 27.39 -59.13 -38.18
N GLY A 827 26.28 -58.40 -38.07
CA GLY A 827 25.27 -58.57 -37.01
C GLY A 827 25.44 -57.63 -35.81
N ASP A 828 26.61 -57.01 -35.64
CA ASP A 828 26.81 -55.95 -34.64
C ASP A 828 25.90 -54.75 -34.92
N VAL A 829 25.46 -54.07 -33.85
CA VAL A 829 24.47 -52.99 -33.95
C VAL A 829 24.99 -51.73 -33.28
N ARG A 830 25.18 -50.66 -34.07
CA ARG A 830 25.48 -49.32 -33.55
C ARG A 830 24.17 -48.65 -33.14
N LEU A 831 24.12 -48.17 -31.91
CA LEU A 831 22.97 -47.51 -31.31
C LEU A 831 23.31 -46.05 -30.98
N ILE A 832 22.40 -45.16 -31.31
CA ILE A 832 22.42 -43.75 -30.90
C ILE A 832 21.05 -43.46 -30.29
N ALA A 833 21.01 -43.18 -29.00
CA ALA A 833 19.79 -42.88 -28.25
C ALA A 833 19.80 -41.42 -27.80
N ASP A 834 18.80 -40.66 -28.24
CA ASP A 834 18.65 -39.23 -27.94
C ASP A 834 17.49 -38.98 -27.00
N TYR A 835 17.80 -38.26 -25.92
CA TYR A 835 16.89 -37.87 -24.87
C TYR A 835 16.83 -36.34 -24.83
N LEU A 836 15.64 -35.79 -25.10
CA LEU A 836 15.36 -34.36 -24.90
C LEU A 836 14.81 -34.17 -23.49
N VAL A 837 15.62 -33.57 -22.61
CA VAL A 837 15.39 -33.50 -21.16
C VAL A 837 14.69 -32.17 -20.81
N SER A 838 13.55 -32.22 -20.13
CA SER A 838 12.76 -31.02 -19.82
C SER A 838 13.44 -30.09 -18.81
N ASP A 839 13.93 -30.65 -17.71
CA ASP A 839 14.60 -29.94 -16.61
C ASP A 839 16.03 -30.47 -16.48
N THR A 840 17.04 -29.59 -16.46
CA THR A 840 18.45 -30.02 -16.40
C THR A 840 18.83 -30.53 -15.00
N PRO A 841 19.24 -31.80 -14.82
CA PRO A 841 19.87 -32.25 -13.58
C PRO A 841 21.37 -31.90 -13.60
N GLU A 842 21.95 -31.57 -12.45
CA GLU A 842 23.39 -31.29 -12.31
C GLU A 842 24.25 -32.56 -12.48
N GLN A 843 23.67 -33.73 -12.14
CA GLN A 843 24.29 -35.05 -12.26
C GLN A 843 23.26 -36.10 -12.72
N LEU A 844 23.69 -37.04 -13.57
CA LEU A 844 22.84 -38.09 -14.15
C LEU A 844 23.52 -39.46 -14.09
N LEU A 845 22.84 -40.47 -13.56
CA LEU A 845 23.35 -41.83 -13.36
C LEU A 845 22.70 -42.80 -14.37
N VAL A 846 23.52 -43.36 -15.24
CA VAL A 846 23.11 -44.16 -16.40
C VAL A 846 23.52 -45.63 -16.22
N ASN A 847 22.54 -46.53 -16.28
CA ASN A 847 22.74 -47.98 -16.30
C ASN A 847 22.92 -48.45 -17.76
N LEU A 848 24.12 -48.88 -18.12
CA LEU A 848 24.41 -49.38 -19.48
C LEU A 848 24.07 -50.87 -19.62
N PRO A 849 23.52 -51.32 -20.77
CA PRO A 849 23.27 -52.74 -21.01
C PRO A 849 24.59 -53.52 -21.11
N ALA A 850 24.66 -54.70 -20.48
CA ALA A 850 25.89 -55.48 -20.25
C ALA A 850 26.65 -55.99 -21.50
N ALA A 851 26.21 -55.65 -22.71
CA ALA A 851 26.88 -55.94 -23.98
C ALA A 851 27.30 -54.67 -24.75
N ALA A 852 27.22 -53.49 -24.11
CA ALA A 852 27.64 -52.22 -24.70
C ALA A 852 29.16 -52.07 -24.74
N ALA A 853 29.68 -51.72 -25.92
CA ALA A 853 31.07 -51.36 -26.18
C ALA A 853 31.14 -50.01 -26.90
N ALA A 854 32.32 -49.37 -26.85
CA ALA A 854 32.60 -48.07 -27.49
C ALA A 854 31.55 -46.98 -27.18
N VAL A 855 31.24 -46.82 -25.89
CA VAL A 855 30.23 -45.87 -25.41
C VAL A 855 30.77 -44.43 -25.44
N VAL A 856 29.98 -43.50 -25.96
CA VAL A 856 30.25 -42.06 -26.01
C VAL A 856 28.99 -41.31 -25.57
N PHE A 857 29.15 -40.40 -24.62
CA PHE A 857 28.09 -39.50 -24.15
C PHE A 857 28.30 -38.11 -24.72
N ARG A 858 27.24 -37.47 -25.21
CA ARG A 858 27.25 -36.05 -25.60
C ARG A 858 26.12 -35.30 -24.91
N TRP A 859 26.44 -34.21 -24.24
CA TRP A 859 25.49 -33.27 -23.64
C TRP A 859 25.55 -31.97 -24.42
N ASN A 860 24.41 -31.53 -24.98
CA ASN A 860 24.32 -30.33 -25.84
C ASN A 860 25.37 -30.33 -26.97
N ASP A 861 25.55 -31.50 -27.60
CA ASP A 861 26.55 -31.82 -28.65
C ASP A 861 28.04 -31.74 -28.20
N ILE A 862 28.34 -31.47 -26.93
CA ILE A 862 29.68 -31.55 -26.33
C ILE A 862 29.90 -32.96 -25.76
N VAL A 863 31.06 -33.57 -26.01
CA VAL A 863 31.41 -34.88 -25.41
C VAL A 863 31.66 -34.72 -23.91
N VAL A 864 30.99 -35.54 -23.09
CA VAL A 864 31.19 -35.61 -21.64
C VAL A 864 32.03 -36.86 -21.34
N GLU A 865 33.10 -36.71 -20.56
CA GLU A 865 33.87 -37.86 -20.06
C GLU A 865 33.14 -38.47 -18.85
N PRO A 866 32.76 -39.77 -18.90
CA PRO A 866 31.98 -40.40 -17.82
C PRO A 866 32.85 -40.82 -16.64
N GLU A 867 32.38 -40.61 -15.41
CA GLU A 867 32.93 -41.32 -14.25
C GLU A 867 32.38 -42.76 -14.27
N GLN A 868 33.26 -43.72 -14.60
CA GLN A 868 32.87 -45.12 -14.84
C GLN A 868 33.04 -45.99 -13.61
N TRP A 869 32.00 -46.76 -13.26
CA TRP A 869 32.07 -47.77 -12.21
C TRP A 869 31.58 -49.14 -12.70
N THR A 870 32.43 -50.16 -12.58
CA THR A 870 32.04 -51.56 -12.72
C THR A 870 31.57 -52.10 -11.38
N THR A 871 30.30 -52.50 -11.29
CA THR A 871 29.76 -53.22 -10.13
C THR A 871 30.01 -54.72 -10.26
N ASP A 872 30.11 -55.44 -9.12
CA ASP A 872 30.35 -56.89 -9.07
C ASP A 872 29.30 -57.74 -9.83
N ALA A 873 28.14 -57.16 -10.14
CA ALA A 873 27.06 -57.78 -10.90
C ALA A 873 27.27 -57.77 -12.43
N GLY A 874 28.33 -57.12 -12.95
CA GLY A 874 28.59 -56.98 -14.38
C GLY A 874 27.75 -55.90 -15.08
N THR A 875 26.97 -55.12 -14.31
CA THR A 875 26.31 -53.89 -14.76
C THR A 875 27.30 -52.73 -14.71
N SER A 876 27.56 -52.12 -15.87
CA SER A 876 28.33 -50.88 -15.98
C SER A 876 27.44 -49.69 -15.65
N GLN A 877 27.72 -49.01 -14.54
CA GLN A 877 27.04 -47.78 -14.14
C GLN A 877 27.97 -46.59 -14.40
N VAL A 878 27.38 -45.48 -14.81
CA VAL A 878 28.11 -44.27 -15.23
C VAL A 878 27.45 -43.05 -14.62
N LEU A 879 28.23 -42.20 -13.95
CA LEU A 879 27.81 -40.84 -13.63
C LEU A 879 28.28 -39.87 -14.71
N LEU A 880 27.38 -38.96 -15.08
CA LEU A 880 27.67 -37.80 -15.92
C LEU A 880 27.42 -36.54 -15.08
N GLU A 881 28.44 -35.70 -14.95
CA GLU A 881 28.27 -34.33 -14.45
C GLU A 881 27.89 -33.42 -15.62
N LEU A 882 26.85 -32.61 -15.46
CA LEU A 882 26.23 -31.85 -16.55
C LEU A 882 26.28 -30.34 -16.26
N GLU A 883 27.14 -29.61 -16.99
CA GLU A 883 27.03 -28.15 -17.03
C GLU A 883 25.71 -27.73 -17.71
N SER A 884 24.99 -26.80 -17.08
CA SER A 884 23.79 -26.18 -17.66
C SER A 884 24.03 -24.70 -17.93
N ARG A 885 23.74 -24.24 -19.16
CA ARG A 885 23.86 -22.83 -19.56
C ARG A 885 22.52 -22.30 -20.05
N ALA A 886 22.24 -21.03 -19.78
CA ALA A 886 20.97 -20.40 -20.10
C ALA A 886 20.76 -20.31 -21.63
N GLY A 887 19.90 -21.17 -22.17
CA GLY A 887 19.62 -21.29 -23.61
C GLY A 887 20.07 -22.61 -24.24
N ASP A 888 20.61 -23.54 -23.45
CA ASP A 888 20.98 -24.89 -23.89
C ASP A 888 19.80 -25.72 -24.40
N SER A 889 20.10 -26.73 -25.23
CA SER A 889 19.10 -27.61 -25.86
C SER A 889 18.65 -28.78 -24.97
N ASN A 890 19.25 -28.95 -23.78
CA ASN A 890 19.04 -30.06 -22.85
C ASN A 890 18.99 -31.44 -23.51
N ARG A 891 19.91 -31.68 -24.45
CA ARG A 891 19.96 -32.90 -25.26
C ARG A 891 21.10 -33.80 -24.80
N LEU A 892 20.74 -34.99 -24.32
CA LEU A 892 21.67 -36.09 -24.10
C LEU A 892 21.63 -37.05 -25.30
N GLU A 893 22.76 -37.26 -25.96
CA GLU A 893 22.97 -38.29 -26.98
C GLU A 893 23.89 -39.38 -26.41
N VAL A 894 23.43 -40.62 -26.40
CA VAL A 894 24.18 -41.79 -25.92
C VAL A 894 24.46 -42.71 -27.12
N GLU A 895 25.71 -42.76 -27.56
CA GLU A 895 26.19 -43.57 -28.67
C GLU A 895 26.95 -44.79 -28.14
N TYR A 896 26.64 -46.00 -28.63
CA TYR A 896 27.28 -47.26 -28.21
C TYR A 896 27.11 -48.35 -29.27
N THR A 897 27.85 -49.45 -29.14
CA THR A 897 27.71 -50.65 -30.00
C THR A 897 27.30 -51.86 -29.17
N LEU A 898 26.31 -52.61 -29.63
CA LEU A 898 25.94 -53.93 -29.07
C LEU A 898 26.45 -55.04 -29.99
N ALA A 899 27.28 -55.93 -29.44
CA ALA A 899 27.70 -57.14 -30.14
C ALA A 899 26.59 -58.20 -30.10
N GLN A 900 26.14 -58.69 -31.25
CA GLN A 900 25.12 -59.75 -31.32
C GLN A 900 25.78 -61.14 -31.34
N ALA A 901 25.14 -62.12 -30.69
CA ALA A 901 25.72 -63.45 -30.50
C ALA A 901 25.82 -64.33 -31.76
N SER A 902 25.39 -63.87 -32.95
CA SER A 902 25.45 -64.64 -34.20
C SER A 902 25.26 -63.79 -35.47
N ARG A 903 26.12 -64.03 -36.48
CA ARG A 903 26.04 -63.44 -37.83
C ARG A 903 24.74 -63.81 -38.57
N PRO A 904 23.96 -62.86 -39.12
CA PRO A 904 22.61 -63.08 -39.64
C PRO A 904 22.57 -63.60 -41.10
N LEU A 905 23.22 -64.72 -41.43
CA LEU A 905 23.42 -65.18 -42.82
C LEU A 905 22.16 -65.43 -43.68
N LEU A 906 21.04 -65.85 -43.07
CA LEU A 906 19.80 -66.23 -43.77
C LEU A 906 18.55 -65.67 -43.11
N ALA A 907 18.55 -65.70 -41.78
CA ALA A 907 17.65 -64.96 -40.92
C ALA A 907 18.48 -64.38 -39.76
N GLY A 908 18.11 -63.21 -39.28
CA GLY A 908 18.78 -62.52 -38.17
C GLY A 908 17.76 -62.10 -37.13
N ARG A 909 18.01 -62.42 -35.86
CA ARG A 909 17.20 -61.98 -34.72
C ARG A 909 18.02 -60.99 -33.91
N TYR A 910 17.45 -59.83 -33.65
CA TYR A 910 18.10 -58.77 -32.88
C TYR A 910 17.32 -58.58 -31.56
N ASP A 911 18.04 -58.62 -30.44
CA ASP A 911 17.60 -58.13 -29.13
C ASP A 911 18.39 -56.84 -28.87
N LEU A 912 17.73 -55.69 -28.94
CA LEU A 912 18.33 -54.38 -28.70
C LEU A 912 17.86 -53.84 -27.36
N ARG A 913 18.73 -53.17 -26.62
CA ARG A 913 18.42 -52.61 -25.30
C ARG A 913 18.94 -51.19 -25.16
N LEU A 914 18.15 -50.34 -24.52
CA LEU A 914 18.52 -48.97 -24.16
C LEU A 914 19.30 -48.92 -22.84
N PRO A 915 20.02 -47.82 -22.57
CA PRO A 915 20.37 -47.43 -21.22
C PRO A 915 19.11 -47.16 -20.37
N ASP A 916 19.21 -47.46 -19.08
CA ASP A 916 18.20 -47.19 -18.07
C ASP A 916 18.67 -46.08 -17.11
N PHE A 917 17.72 -45.31 -16.56
CA PHE A 917 17.97 -44.17 -15.66
C PHE A 917 17.27 -44.35 -14.30
N GLY A 918 16.75 -45.55 -14.02
CA GLY A 918 16.13 -45.90 -12.75
C GLY A 918 14.72 -45.36 -12.55
N GLN A 919 14.15 -45.65 -11.38
CA GLN A 919 12.70 -45.61 -11.11
C GLN A 919 12.05 -44.22 -11.05
N ASN A 920 12.75 -43.14 -11.40
CA ASN A 920 12.27 -41.75 -11.30
C ASN A 920 12.25 -40.97 -12.63
N ALA A 921 12.86 -41.50 -13.70
CA ALA A 921 12.76 -40.91 -15.03
C ALA A 921 11.35 -41.11 -15.62
N GLN A 922 10.87 -40.17 -16.44
CA GLN A 922 9.61 -40.32 -17.17
C GLN A 922 9.81 -40.11 -18.68
N VAL A 923 9.59 -41.16 -19.47
CA VAL A 923 9.59 -41.09 -20.94
C VAL A 923 8.16 -40.95 -21.46
N GLY A 924 7.87 -39.86 -22.16
CA GLY A 924 6.58 -39.64 -22.81
C GLY A 924 6.36 -40.60 -23.98
N ARG A 925 7.29 -40.60 -24.94
CA ARG A 925 7.20 -41.42 -26.16
C ARG A 925 8.57 -41.91 -26.64
N THR A 926 8.77 -43.23 -26.76
CA THR A 926 9.94 -43.80 -27.43
C THR A 926 9.66 -44.04 -28.92
N ILE A 927 10.57 -43.63 -29.80
CA ILE A 927 10.56 -43.90 -31.24
C ILE A 927 11.86 -44.60 -31.61
N TRP A 928 11.75 -45.79 -32.21
CA TRP A 928 12.86 -46.59 -32.71
C TRP A 928 12.93 -46.51 -34.24
N GLU A 929 14.10 -46.20 -34.79
CA GLU A 929 14.46 -46.30 -36.21
C GLU A 929 15.53 -47.39 -36.37
N VAL A 930 15.20 -48.51 -37.03
CA VAL A 930 16.12 -49.64 -37.23
C VAL A 930 16.48 -49.79 -38.71
N SER A 931 17.74 -49.61 -39.06
CA SER A 931 18.30 -49.94 -40.37
C SER A 931 18.77 -51.39 -40.39
N LEU A 932 18.24 -52.17 -41.34
CA LEU A 932 18.69 -53.54 -41.61
C LEU A 932 19.56 -53.58 -42.88
N PRO A 933 20.57 -54.48 -42.98
CA PRO A 933 21.47 -54.56 -44.13
C PRO A 933 20.76 -54.73 -45.48
N MET A 934 21.36 -54.27 -46.57
CA MET A 934 20.76 -54.26 -47.92
C MET A 934 20.10 -55.57 -48.35
N GLN A 935 20.64 -56.73 -47.97
CA GLN A 935 20.11 -58.04 -48.37
C GLN A 935 18.94 -58.52 -47.50
N HIS A 936 18.66 -57.87 -46.38
CA HIS A 936 17.64 -58.27 -45.43
C HIS A 936 16.33 -57.49 -45.62
N LEU A 937 15.27 -58.01 -44.99
CA LEU A 937 13.96 -57.38 -44.84
C LEU A 937 13.43 -57.69 -43.44
N LEU A 938 12.65 -56.77 -42.86
CA LEU A 938 11.86 -57.06 -41.66
C LEU A 938 10.84 -58.16 -41.97
N PHE A 939 10.94 -59.28 -41.25
CA PHE A 939 10.06 -60.45 -41.42
C PHE A 939 9.01 -60.51 -40.31
N LEU A 940 9.42 -60.34 -39.05
CA LEU A 940 8.52 -60.15 -37.90
C LEU A 940 8.80 -58.79 -37.25
N PRO A 941 7.77 -57.93 -37.08
CA PRO A 941 7.89 -56.71 -36.29
C PRO A 941 8.09 -57.04 -34.79
N PRO A 942 8.53 -56.08 -33.97
CA PRO A 942 8.63 -56.25 -32.53
C PRO A 942 7.25 -56.21 -31.86
N ASP A 943 7.02 -57.14 -30.93
CA ASP A 943 5.79 -57.22 -30.14
C ASP A 943 5.60 -55.95 -29.29
N GLY A 944 4.36 -55.43 -29.24
CA GLY A 944 3.98 -54.31 -28.36
C GLY A 944 4.26 -52.90 -28.87
N LEU A 945 5.04 -52.71 -29.95
CA LEU A 945 5.25 -51.38 -30.56
C LEU A 945 4.36 -51.16 -31.79
N THR A 946 3.99 -49.91 -32.04
CA THR A 946 3.23 -49.52 -33.24
C THR A 946 4.19 -49.27 -34.41
N PRO A 947 4.07 -49.96 -35.56
CA PRO A 947 4.87 -49.69 -36.74
C PRO A 947 4.53 -48.31 -37.33
N GLN A 948 5.56 -47.55 -37.71
CA GLN A 948 5.47 -46.25 -38.36
C GLN A 948 5.69 -46.34 -39.88
N PHE A 949 5.14 -47.40 -40.48
CA PHE A 949 5.10 -47.61 -41.93
C PHE A 949 3.76 -48.21 -42.35
N THR A 950 3.42 -48.04 -43.63
CA THR A 950 2.21 -48.61 -44.26
C THR A 950 2.59 -49.32 -45.55
N TRP A 951 1.86 -50.38 -45.89
CA TRP A 951 1.99 -51.02 -47.20
C TRP A 951 1.22 -50.21 -48.25
N GLN A 952 1.92 -49.73 -49.27
CA GLN A 952 1.35 -48.99 -50.39
C GLN A 952 1.77 -49.62 -51.73
N TRP A 953 1.00 -49.37 -52.79
CA TRP A 953 1.31 -49.84 -54.14
C TRP A 953 2.29 -48.88 -54.84
N GLU A 954 3.49 -49.36 -55.15
CA GLU A 954 4.46 -48.72 -56.04
C GLU A 954 4.36 -49.40 -57.43
N GLY A 955 3.43 -48.91 -58.25
CA GLY A 955 3.15 -49.48 -59.57
C GLY A 955 2.54 -50.89 -59.49
N MET A 956 3.33 -51.92 -59.79
CA MET A 956 2.93 -53.33 -59.73
C MET A 956 3.43 -54.06 -58.46
N LEU A 957 4.14 -53.37 -57.57
CA LEU A 957 4.71 -53.92 -56.34
C LEU A 957 4.06 -53.29 -55.12
N PHE A 958 4.03 -54.01 -53.99
CA PHE A 958 3.80 -53.38 -52.69
C PHE A 958 5.13 -52.98 -52.05
N ARG A 959 5.16 -51.86 -51.34
CA ARG A 959 6.32 -51.44 -50.55
C ARG A 959 5.86 -50.88 -49.21
N ARG A 960 6.66 -51.10 -48.16
CA ARG A 960 6.51 -50.40 -46.88
C ARG A 960 7.04 -48.97 -47.07
N TYR A 961 6.15 -47.98 -46.98
CA TYR A 961 6.50 -46.57 -46.93
C TYR A 961 6.32 -46.03 -45.51
N PRO A 962 7.17 -45.10 -45.04
CA PRO A 962 6.98 -44.45 -43.74
C PRO A 962 5.60 -43.77 -43.63
N THR A 963 5.03 -43.71 -42.43
CA THR A 963 3.84 -42.88 -42.17
C THR A 963 4.17 -41.41 -42.31
N GLU A 964 3.24 -40.60 -42.83
CA GLU A 964 3.42 -39.15 -42.98
C GLU A 964 3.76 -38.47 -41.63
N THR A 965 3.13 -38.94 -40.55
CA THR A 965 3.39 -38.47 -39.17
C THR A 965 4.83 -38.73 -38.72
N TYR A 966 5.41 -39.89 -39.05
CA TYR A 966 6.81 -40.19 -38.76
C TYR A 966 7.76 -39.49 -39.72
N HIS A 967 7.46 -39.43 -41.01
CA HIS A 967 8.25 -38.72 -42.01
C HIS A 967 8.42 -37.24 -41.63
N ASN A 968 7.33 -36.57 -41.29
CA ASN A 968 7.32 -35.15 -40.90
C ASN A 968 7.88 -34.93 -39.48
N PHE A 969 8.02 -35.98 -38.66
CA PHE A 969 8.81 -35.95 -37.42
C PHE A 969 10.32 -36.07 -37.73
N ARG A 970 10.72 -37.08 -38.52
CA ARG A 970 12.11 -37.35 -38.93
C ARG A 970 12.75 -36.15 -39.62
N GLN A 971 12.04 -35.49 -40.54
CA GLN A 971 12.52 -34.28 -41.21
C GLN A 971 12.78 -33.12 -40.22
N ARG A 972 11.89 -32.91 -39.24
CA ARG A 972 12.09 -31.89 -38.19
C ARG A 972 13.27 -32.22 -37.28
N LEU A 973 13.46 -33.51 -36.96
CA LEU A 973 14.58 -33.96 -36.15
C LEU A 973 15.93 -33.77 -36.85
N ILE A 974 16.02 -34.10 -38.15
CA ILE A 974 17.22 -33.87 -38.96
C ILE A 974 17.53 -32.36 -39.03
N ALA A 975 16.52 -31.52 -39.28
CA ALA A 975 16.66 -30.07 -39.30
C ALA A 975 17.13 -29.50 -37.94
N ALA A 976 16.64 -30.04 -36.82
CA ALA A 976 17.02 -29.61 -35.48
C ALA A 976 18.46 -29.98 -35.08
N ARG A 977 19.00 -31.10 -35.58
CA ARG A 977 20.37 -31.56 -35.27
C ARG A 977 21.45 -30.96 -36.17
N GLY A 978 21.08 -30.36 -37.30
CA GLY A 978 22.05 -29.83 -38.29
C GLY A 978 22.94 -30.90 -38.96
N ILE A 979 22.64 -32.20 -38.78
CA ILE A 979 23.42 -33.31 -39.32
C ILE A 979 23.08 -33.47 -40.82
N PRO A 980 24.07 -33.46 -41.74
CA PRO A 980 23.82 -33.74 -43.14
C PRO A 980 23.47 -35.22 -43.36
N ASP A 981 22.50 -35.49 -44.24
CA ASP A 981 21.96 -36.83 -44.56
C ASP A 981 23.03 -37.90 -44.84
N ALA A 982 24.24 -37.51 -45.27
CA ALA A 982 25.36 -38.40 -45.54
C ALA A 982 25.78 -39.31 -44.37
N ARG A 983 25.49 -38.95 -43.10
CA ARG A 983 25.70 -39.86 -41.95
C ARG A 983 24.62 -40.93 -41.79
N LEU A 984 23.45 -40.73 -42.41
CA LEU A 984 22.27 -41.59 -42.34
C LEU A 984 21.92 -42.22 -43.71
N ALA A 985 22.86 -42.21 -44.64
CA ALA A 985 22.64 -42.58 -46.04
C ALA A 985 22.63 -44.10 -46.28
N GLU A 986 21.42 -44.66 -46.35
CA GLU A 986 21.03 -45.81 -47.18
C GLU A 986 21.96 -47.06 -47.18
N ARG A 987 22.34 -47.56 -46.00
CA ARG A 987 22.95 -48.90 -45.85
C ARG A 987 22.00 -50.08 -46.04
N GLY A 988 20.69 -49.84 -46.19
CA GLY A 988 19.72 -50.88 -46.45
C GLY A 988 18.27 -50.45 -46.27
N SER A 989 17.46 -51.30 -45.64
CA SER A 989 16.03 -51.05 -45.42
C SER A 989 15.77 -50.61 -43.99
N THR A 990 15.38 -49.35 -43.82
CA THR A 990 15.05 -48.76 -42.52
C THR A 990 13.58 -48.94 -42.17
N TYR A 991 13.29 -49.29 -40.92
CA TYR A 991 11.96 -49.52 -40.37
C TYR A 991 11.79 -48.79 -39.05
N ALA A 992 10.68 -48.06 -38.90
CA ALA A 992 10.39 -47.27 -37.72
C ALA A 992 9.23 -47.84 -36.90
N PHE A 993 9.32 -47.70 -35.57
CA PHE A 993 8.33 -48.15 -34.59
C PHE A 993 8.21 -47.11 -33.46
N SER A 994 7.08 -47.09 -32.74
CA SER A 994 6.95 -46.24 -31.55
C SER A 994 5.99 -46.79 -30.50
N THR A 995 6.19 -46.41 -29.24
CA THR A 995 5.23 -46.57 -28.15
C THR A 995 5.21 -45.34 -27.23
N TYR A 996 4.28 -45.30 -26.28
CA TYR A 996 4.30 -44.38 -25.14
C TYR A 996 4.94 -45.08 -23.93
N GLY A 997 5.61 -44.32 -23.07
CA GLY A 997 6.43 -44.90 -21.99
C GLY A 997 7.72 -45.54 -22.49
N ASP A 998 8.44 -46.15 -21.55
CA ASP A 998 9.75 -46.77 -21.77
C ASP A 998 9.68 -48.06 -22.61
N ALA A 999 10.36 -48.06 -23.77
CA ALA A 999 10.64 -49.26 -24.54
C ALA A 999 12.11 -49.67 -24.40
N LEU A 1000 12.50 -50.13 -23.19
CA LEU A 1000 13.89 -50.51 -22.87
C LEU A 1000 14.43 -51.69 -23.69
N GLU A 1001 13.56 -52.56 -24.23
CA GLU A 1001 13.93 -53.68 -25.10
C GLU A 1001 13.18 -53.63 -26.45
N LEU A 1002 13.89 -53.92 -27.54
CA LEU A 1002 13.31 -54.08 -28.88
C LEU A 1002 13.74 -55.42 -29.50
N ARG A 1003 12.78 -56.29 -29.84
CA ARG A 1003 13.02 -57.64 -30.36
C ARG A 1003 12.42 -57.84 -31.73
N LEU A 1004 13.23 -57.94 -32.78
CA LEU A 1004 12.74 -58.08 -34.16
C LEU A 1004 13.46 -59.19 -34.92
N SER A 1005 12.82 -59.71 -35.97
CA SER A 1005 13.40 -60.74 -36.84
C SER A 1005 13.44 -60.30 -38.29
N SER A 1006 14.60 -60.48 -38.92
CA SER A 1006 14.88 -60.21 -40.32
C SER A 1006 15.07 -61.52 -41.10
N MET A 1007 14.82 -61.47 -42.42
CA MET A 1007 15.06 -62.56 -43.35
C MET A 1007 15.78 -62.04 -44.60
N ASN A 1008 16.74 -62.80 -45.11
CA ASN A 1008 17.43 -62.48 -46.37
C ASN A 1008 16.43 -62.55 -47.55
N ARG A 1009 16.44 -61.54 -48.43
CA ARG A 1009 15.58 -61.43 -49.62
C ARG A 1009 15.60 -62.70 -50.48
N SER A 1010 16.75 -63.35 -50.60
CA SER A 1010 16.92 -64.60 -51.35
C SER A 1010 16.13 -65.76 -50.74
N LEU A 1011 16.08 -65.84 -49.40
CA LEU A 1011 15.29 -66.83 -48.67
C LEU A 1011 13.79 -66.52 -48.74
N THR A 1012 13.41 -65.24 -48.66
CA THR A 1012 12.02 -64.79 -48.89
C THR A 1012 11.53 -65.19 -50.28
N VAL A 1013 12.36 -65.01 -51.31
CA VAL A 1013 12.04 -65.43 -52.68
C VAL A 1013 11.97 -66.95 -52.80
N LEU A 1014 12.94 -67.68 -52.25
CA LEU A 1014 12.95 -69.15 -52.25
C LEU A 1014 11.70 -69.74 -51.57
N LEU A 1015 11.27 -69.17 -50.44
CA LEU A 1015 10.07 -69.62 -49.74
C LEU A 1015 8.80 -69.27 -50.53
N GLY A 1016 8.57 -68.00 -50.87
CA GLY A 1016 7.34 -67.58 -51.56
C GLY A 1016 7.20 -68.21 -52.95
N ALA A 1017 8.21 -68.06 -53.80
CA ALA A 1017 8.19 -68.58 -55.17
C ALA A 1017 8.34 -70.10 -55.21
N GLY A 1018 9.18 -70.68 -54.34
CA GLY A 1018 9.40 -72.13 -54.30
C GLY A 1018 8.19 -72.90 -53.79
N ILE A 1019 7.49 -72.41 -52.74
CA ILE A 1019 6.28 -73.07 -52.23
C ILE A 1019 5.15 -73.00 -53.27
N THR A 1020 4.95 -71.86 -53.93
CA THR A 1020 3.92 -71.74 -54.99
C THR A 1020 4.26 -72.54 -56.24
N MET A 1021 5.52 -72.59 -56.66
CA MET A 1021 5.96 -73.44 -57.77
C MET A 1021 5.81 -74.94 -57.44
N LEU A 1022 6.14 -75.36 -56.22
CA LEU A 1022 5.96 -76.72 -55.73
C LEU A 1022 4.48 -77.12 -55.67
N LEU A 1023 3.61 -76.23 -55.14
CA LEU A 1023 2.16 -76.42 -55.17
C LEU A 1023 1.65 -76.55 -56.61
N GLY A 1024 2.06 -75.65 -57.50
CA GLY A 1024 1.74 -75.70 -58.94
C GLY A 1024 2.17 -77.03 -59.58
N PHE A 1025 3.38 -77.51 -59.28
CA PHE A 1025 3.84 -78.83 -59.74
C PHE A 1025 3.01 -79.98 -59.15
N VAL A 1026 2.54 -79.89 -57.91
CA VAL A 1026 1.64 -80.87 -57.29
C VAL A 1026 0.25 -80.87 -57.93
N PHE A 1027 -0.30 -79.71 -58.32
CA PHE A 1027 -1.52 -79.61 -59.13
C PHE A 1027 -1.33 -80.17 -60.56
N LEU A 1028 -0.14 -80.01 -61.15
CA LEU A 1028 0.17 -80.58 -62.46
C LEU A 1028 0.43 -82.10 -62.41
N ARG A 1029 1.11 -82.60 -61.38
CA ARG A 1029 1.60 -83.99 -61.32
C ARG A 1029 0.56 -85.01 -60.85
N PHE A 1030 -0.44 -84.58 -60.08
CA PHE A 1030 -1.47 -85.45 -59.51
C PHE A 1030 -2.86 -84.98 -59.96
N GLU A 1031 -3.70 -85.90 -60.42
CA GLU A 1031 -5.04 -85.55 -60.90
C GLU A 1031 -6.02 -85.30 -59.75
N ARG A 1032 -5.84 -85.99 -58.61
CA ARG A 1032 -6.68 -85.84 -57.40
C ARG A 1032 -6.62 -84.46 -56.75
N THR A 1033 -5.56 -83.69 -57.00
CA THR A 1033 -5.43 -82.30 -56.49
C THR A 1033 -6.10 -81.28 -57.40
N ARG A 1034 -6.55 -81.64 -58.61
CA ARG A 1034 -7.20 -80.74 -59.59
C ARG A 1034 -8.71 -80.58 -59.32
N ASN A 1035 -9.09 -80.25 -58.09
CA ASN A 1035 -10.47 -80.04 -57.66
C ASN A 1035 -10.63 -78.63 -57.08
N ILE A 1036 -11.79 -77.99 -57.27
CA ILE A 1036 -12.08 -76.69 -56.65
C ILE A 1036 -12.00 -76.76 -55.10
N VAL A 1037 -12.30 -77.92 -54.50
CA VAL A 1037 -12.21 -78.14 -53.05
C VAL A 1037 -10.77 -78.00 -52.51
N THR A 1038 -9.76 -78.50 -53.23
CA THR A 1038 -8.36 -78.39 -52.80
C THR A 1038 -7.81 -76.97 -52.97
N VAL A 1039 -8.28 -76.23 -53.99
CA VAL A 1039 -7.97 -74.80 -54.15
C VAL A 1039 -8.61 -73.98 -53.03
N LEU A 1040 -9.88 -74.24 -52.68
CA LEU A 1040 -10.57 -73.59 -51.56
C LEU A 1040 -9.92 -73.91 -50.21
N ALA A 1041 -9.49 -75.16 -49.98
CA ALA A 1041 -8.77 -75.55 -48.76
C ALA A 1041 -7.42 -74.82 -48.64
N LEU A 1042 -6.66 -74.70 -49.72
CA LEU A 1042 -5.41 -73.95 -49.76
C LEU A 1042 -5.63 -72.45 -49.49
N ALA A 1043 -6.67 -71.86 -50.10
CA ALA A 1043 -7.05 -70.47 -49.88
C ALA A 1043 -7.52 -70.20 -48.44
N LEU A 1044 -8.23 -71.15 -47.81
CA LEU A 1044 -8.60 -71.08 -46.39
C LEU A 1044 -7.37 -71.11 -45.48
N VAL A 1045 -6.42 -72.03 -45.72
CA VAL A 1045 -5.16 -72.12 -44.95
C VAL A 1045 -4.34 -70.84 -45.09
N PHE A 1046 -4.22 -70.29 -46.30
CA PHE A 1046 -3.52 -69.01 -46.52
C PHE A 1046 -4.23 -67.85 -45.82
N SER A 1047 -5.56 -67.77 -45.89
CA SER A 1047 -6.35 -66.73 -45.22
C SER A 1047 -6.23 -66.79 -43.70
N LEU A 1048 -6.20 -67.99 -43.13
CA LEU A 1048 -6.04 -68.21 -41.69
C LEU A 1048 -4.60 -67.89 -41.23
N ALA A 1049 -3.59 -68.27 -42.02
CA ALA A 1049 -2.21 -67.87 -41.77
C ALA A 1049 -2.01 -66.35 -41.84
N ASN A 1050 -2.69 -65.66 -42.77
CA ASN A 1050 -2.66 -64.21 -42.88
C ASN A 1050 -3.40 -63.49 -41.74
N LEU A 1051 -4.34 -64.14 -41.06
CA LEU A 1051 -5.00 -63.60 -39.87
C LEU A 1051 -4.07 -63.55 -38.64
N TRP A 1052 -3.18 -64.56 -38.50
CA TRP A 1052 -2.20 -64.61 -37.40
C TRP A 1052 -0.86 -63.95 -37.74
N PHE A 1053 -0.43 -63.97 -39.01
CA PHE A 1053 0.87 -63.49 -39.45
C PHE A 1053 0.76 -62.57 -40.69
N PRO A 1054 0.02 -61.45 -40.62
CA PRO A 1054 -0.25 -60.59 -41.77
C PRO A 1054 1.02 -60.01 -42.41
N GLU A 1055 2.04 -59.62 -41.63
CA GLU A 1055 3.29 -59.11 -42.17
C GLU A 1055 4.13 -60.18 -42.90
N PRO A 1056 4.47 -61.34 -42.29
CA PRO A 1056 5.10 -62.45 -43.02
C PRO A 1056 4.38 -62.87 -44.30
N MET A 1057 3.05 -62.96 -44.28
CA MET A 1057 2.27 -63.36 -45.46
C MET A 1057 2.31 -62.28 -46.56
N THR A 1058 2.23 -61.00 -46.20
CA THR A 1058 2.35 -59.89 -47.17
C THR A 1058 3.76 -59.85 -47.81
N VAL A 1059 4.81 -60.07 -47.01
CA VAL A 1059 6.20 -60.15 -47.50
C VAL A 1059 6.40 -61.33 -48.46
N LEU A 1060 5.83 -62.50 -48.16
CA LEU A 1060 5.92 -63.70 -49.00
C LEU A 1060 4.99 -63.67 -50.22
N MET A 1061 3.97 -62.80 -50.25
CA MET A 1061 2.97 -62.75 -51.31
C MET A 1061 3.55 -62.36 -52.68
N GLN A 1062 4.55 -61.49 -52.74
CA GLN A 1062 5.10 -61.03 -54.03
C GLN A 1062 5.92 -62.13 -54.74
N PRO A 1063 6.87 -62.81 -54.06
CA PRO A 1063 7.54 -63.95 -54.67
C PRO A 1063 6.57 -65.12 -54.92
N ALA A 1064 5.53 -65.29 -54.08
CA ALA A 1064 4.48 -66.25 -54.34
C ALA A 1064 3.71 -65.97 -55.65
N ALA A 1065 3.41 -64.70 -55.96
CA ALA A 1065 2.82 -64.32 -57.24
C ALA A 1065 3.77 -64.61 -58.42
N LEU A 1066 5.07 -64.34 -58.27
CA LEU A 1066 6.08 -64.67 -59.27
C LEU A 1066 6.19 -66.19 -59.51
N GLY A 1067 6.23 -66.99 -58.44
CA GLY A 1067 6.26 -68.45 -58.51
C GLY A 1067 4.98 -69.04 -59.13
N LEU A 1068 3.82 -68.43 -58.90
CA LEU A 1068 2.57 -68.78 -59.57
C LEU A 1068 2.62 -68.48 -61.08
N VAL A 1069 3.14 -67.32 -61.49
CA VAL A 1069 3.32 -66.99 -62.92
C VAL A 1069 4.28 -67.98 -63.60
N LEU A 1070 5.39 -68.34 -62.93
CA LEU A 1070 6.32 -69.36 -63.43
C LEU A 1070 5.68 -70.76 -63.52
N ALA A 1071 4.86 -71.14 -62.54
CA ALA A 1071 4.12 -72.40 -62.55
C ALA A 1071 3.07 -72.45 -63.68
N LEU A 1072 2.37 -71.33 -63.95
CA LEU A 1072 1.44 -71.20 -65.06
C LEU A 1072 2.14 -71.24 -66.43
N ALA A 1073 3.32 -70.62 -66.55
CA ALA A 1073 4.16 -70.72 -67.74
C ALA A 1073 4.62 -72.17 -67.99
N ALA A 1074 5.09 -72.88 -66.96
CA ALA A 1074 5.44 -74.30 -67.03
C ALA A 1074 4.24 -75.19 -67.42
N ALA A 1075 3.05 -74.92 -66.86
CA ALA A 1075 1.80 -75.59 -67.21
C ALA A 1075 1.43 -75.40 -68.70
N ALA A 1076 1.56 -74.17 -69.21
CA ALA A 1076 1.28 -73.86 -70.62
C ALA A 1076 2.26 -74.53 -71.59
N ILE A 1077 3.54 -74.68 -71.18
CA ILE A 1077 4.56 -75.39 -71.95
C ILE A 1077 4.26 -76.90 -71.99
N ASP A 1078 4.00 -77.55 -70.85
CA ASP A 1078 3.65 -78.98 -70.80
C ASP A 1078 2.37 -79.28 -71.62
N ASN A 1079 1.34 -78.42 -71.52
CA ASN A 1079 0.11 -78.59 -72.28
C ASN A 1079 0.32 -78.44 -73.80
N ARG A 1080 1.16 -77.50 -74.25
CA ARG A 1080 1.56 -77.41 -75.67
C ARG A 1080 2.31 -78.66 -76.13
N LEU A 1081 3.24 -79.17 -75.32
CA LEU A 1081 4.00 -80.39 -75.64
C LEU A 1081 3.08 -81.63 -75.73
N ARG A 1082 2.08 -81.76 -74.86
CA ARG A 1082 1.06 -82.83 -74.92
C ARG A 1082 0.21 -82.75 -76.19
N MET A 1083 -0.32 -81.57 -76.50
CA MET A 1083 -1.10 -81.31 -77.73
C MET A 1083 -0.30 -81.61 -79.02
N THR A 1084 1.02 -81.41 -79.00
CA THR A 1084 1.90 -81.82 -80.11
C THR A 1084 2.13 -83.34 -80.18
N ARG A 1085 2.06 -84.05 -79.05
CA ARG A 1085 2.28 -85.50 -78.96
C ARG A 1085 1.06 -86.32 -79.35
N GLU A 1086 -0.14 -85.87 -78.99
CA GLU A 1086 -1.41 -86.51 -79.36
C GLU A 1086 -1.63 -86.47 -80.88
N ARG A 1087 -1.33 -85.34 -81.53
CA ARG A 1087 -1.37 -85.18 -83.00
C ARG A 1087 -0.40 -86.08 -83.78
N VAL A 1088 0.55 -86.74 -83.12
CA VAL A 1088 1.48 -87.70 -83.73
C VAL A 1088 1.00 -89.15 -83.57
N LEU A 1089 0.07 -89.43 -82.65
CA LEU A 1089 -0.44 -90.78 -82.38
C LEU A 1089 -1.64 -91.17 -83.25
N ASP A 1090 -2.51 -90.22 -83.62
CA ASP A 1090 -3.61 -90.46 -84.58
C ASP A 1090 -3.13 -90.68 -86.03
N ALA A 1091 -1.83 -90.51 -86.31
CA ALA A 1091 -1.26 -90.56 -87.65
C ALA A 1091 -0.82 -91.97 -88.12
N SER A 1092 -0.93 -93.01 -87.29
CA SER A 1092 -0.46 -94.37 -87.61
C SER A 1092 -1.53 -95.43 -87.42
N SER A 1093 -2.17 -95.86 -88.51
CA SER A 1093 -3.07 -97.01 -88.57
C SER A 1093 -2.63 -98.00 -89.66
N TYR A 1094 -2.87 -99.30 -89.47
CA TYR A 1094 -3.05 -100.31 -90.54
C TYR A 1094 -3.74 -101.58 -89.97
N PRO A 1095 -4.56 -102.31 -90.76
CA PRO A 1095 -5.35 -103.47 -90.30
C PRO A 1095 -4.81 -104.83 -90.79
N TYR A 1096 -5.33 -105.94 -90.23
CA TYR A 1096 -5.27 -107.27 -90.85
C TYR A 1096 -6.45 -108.17 -90.44
N GLU A 1097 -6.74 -109.21 -91.23
CA GLU A 1097 -7.94 -110.06 -91.15
C GLU A 1097 -7.76 -111.38 -90.36
N ARG A 1098 -8.88 -112.09 -90.15
CA ARG A 1098 -8.97 -113.41 -89.47
C ARG A 1098 -8.86 -114.58 -90.45
N PRO A 1099 -8.55 -115.79 -89.95
CA PRO A 1099 -9.46 -116.92 -90.19
C PRO A 1099 -9.88 -117.67 -88.89
N SER A 1100 -10.55 -118.81 -89.05
CA SER A 1100 -11.45 -119.45 -88.07
C SER A 1100 -10.88 -120.69 -87.33
N GLY A 1101 -11.49 -121.02 -86.19
CA GLY A 1101 -11.35 -122.31 -85.49
C GLY A 1101 -12.43 -122.49 -84.41
N ASN A 1102 -13.02 -123.70 -84.29
CA ASN A 1102 -14.15 -124.00 -83.39
C ASN A 1102 -13.73 -124.82 -82.15
N SER A 1103 -14.34 -124.54 -80.99
CA SER A 1103 -14.71 -125.55 -79.97
C SER A 1103 -15.73 -124.99 -78.97
N SER A 1104 -16.55 -125.85 -78.34
CA SER A 1104 -17.79 -125.47 -77.62
C SER A 1104 -18.04 -126.26 -76.33
N VAL A 1105 -18.45 -125.58 -75.25
CA VAL A 1105 -19.22 -126.06 -74.05
C VAL A 1105 -19.92 -124.80 -73.47
N ILE A 1106 -21.25 -124.62 -73.34
CA ILE A 1106 -22.36 -125.36 -72.69
C ILE A 1106 -22.43 -125.09 -71.15
N VAL A 1107 -23.22 -124.08 -70.69
CA VAL A 1107 -24.56 -124.17 -70.01
C VAL A 1107 -24.44 -124.39 -68.47
N SER A 1108 -25.28 -123.94 -67.52
CA SER A 1108 -26.66 -123.35 -67.45
C SER A 1108 -26.72 -122.13 -66.46
N GLU A 1109 -27.69 -121.20 -66.46
CA GLU A 1109 -29.06 -121.17 -65.84
C GLU A 1109 -29.17 -121.53 -64.33
N GLN A 1110 -30.03 -120.93 -63.45
CA GLN A 1110 -30.84 -119.68 -63.46
C GLN A 1110 -31.33 -119.30 -61.99
N PRO A 1111 -32.59 -118.92 -61.57
CA PRO A 1111 -32.79 -117.78 -60.64
C PRO A 1111 -33.63 -117.99 -59.33
N GLY A 1112 -33.71 -116.93 -58.49
CA GLY A 1112 -34.71 -116.68 -57.42
C GLY A 1112 -34.59 -115.22 -56.89
N SER A 1113 -35.62 -114.41 -56.58
CA SER A 1113 -36.80 -114.54 -55.70
C SER A 1113 -36.43 -114.47 -54.20
N THR A 1114 -37.01 -113.67 -53.27
CA THR A 1114 -38.11 -112.65 -53.21
C THR A 1114 -38.07 -111.95 -51.81
N ALA A 1115 -38.85 -110.93 -51.35
CA ALA A 1115 -39.94 -110.02 -51.82
C ALA A 1115 -40.18 -108.86 -50.79
N VAL A 1116 -40.94 -107.80 -51.19
CA VAL A 1116 -41.89 -106.98 -50.34
C VAL A 1116 -41.30 -106.02 -49.25
N ARG A 1117 -41.68 -104.73 -49.06
CA ARG A 1117 -42.97 -103.98 -48.86
C ARG A 1117 -43.57 -104.14 -47.44
N SER A 1118 -44.36 -103.24 -46.82
CA SER A 1118 -44.76 -101.84 -47.11
C SER A 1118 -45.61 -101.22 -45.96
N THR A 1119 -45.76 -99.87 -45.92
CA THR A 1119 -46.98 -99.10 -45.50
C THR A 1119 -47.48 -99.18 -44.03
N VAL A 1120 -48.36 -98.34 -43.45
CA VAL A 1120 -48.80 -96.90 -43.49
C VAL A 1120 -49.91 -96.75 -42.40
N LEU A 1121 -50.08 -95.64 -41.63
CA LEU A 1121 -51.22 -94.66 -41.64
C LEU A 1121 -51.26 -93.75 -40.38
N ARG A 1122 -52.00 -92.64 -40.52
CA ARG A 1122 -52.53 -91.57 -39.62
C ARG A 1122 -53.37 -92.04 -38.39
N PRO A 1123 -54.06 -91.17 -37.57
CA PRO A 1123 -53.92 -89.71 -37.22
C PRO A 1123 -54.15 -89.32 -35.71
N ARG A 1124 -54.15 -88.00 -35.43
CA ARG A 1124 -55.19 -87.23 -34.64
C ARG A 1124 -54.93 -86.85 -33.15
N ALA A 1125 -54.71 -85.54 -32.95
CA ALA A 1125 -55.29 -84.60 -31.97
C ALA A 1125 -55.15 -84.73 -30.42
N THR A 1126 -55.07 -83.53 -29.81
CA THR A 1126 -55.57 -83.10 -28.48
C THR A 1126 -55.02 -83.70 -27.16
N SER A 1127 -54.24 -82.86 -26.47
CA SER A 1127 -54.36 -82.45 -25.04
C SER A 1127 -54.70 -83.49 -23.93
N ASP A 1128 -53.86 -83.54 -22.89
CA ASP A 1128 -54.05 -82.85 -21.58
C ASP A 1128 -53.58 -83.68 -20.36
N SER A 1129 -53.18 -82.98 -19.28
CA SER A 1129 -52.98 -83.46 -17.89
C SER A 1129 -51.90 -84.52 -17.57
N GLY A 1130 -51.49 -84.56 -16.29
CA GLY A 1130 -51.21 -85.86 -15.62
C GLY A 1130 -49.81 -86.14 -15.06
N LEU A 1131 -49.37 -85.34 -14.08
CA LEU A 1131 -48.34 -85.65 -13.06
C LEU A 1131 -47.89 -87.12 -12.86
N SER A 1132 -46.56 -87.33 -12.80
CA SER A 1132 -45.89 -88.23 -11.86
C SER A 1132 -44.52 -87.66 -11.46
#